data_AF-A0A3E0IR88-F1
#
_entry.id   AF-A0A3E0IR88-F1
#
_cell.length_a   1.000
_cell.length_b   1.000
_cell.length_c   1.000
_cell.angle_alpha   90.00
_cell.angle_beta   90.00
_cell.angle_gamma   90.00
#
_symmetry.space_group_name_H-M   'P 1'
#
loop_
_entity.id
_entity.type
_entity.pdbx_description
1 polymer ?
#
loop_
_entity_poly.entity_id
_entity_poly.type
_entity_poly.pdbx_seq_one_letter_code
_entity_poly.pdbx_strand_id
1 'polypeptide(L)'
;MAKFGLNFFKPTERFNGNWSVLEHKSREWEKMYRERWSHDKVVRTTHGVNCTGSCSWKVFVKNGVITWENQQIDYPSCGPDMPEFEPRGCPRGASFSWYEYSPLRIKYPYIRGKLWELWTAALEEHQDPIKAWASIVENEDKARIYKSARGKGGHIRAKWKDVSQLIAAQLIYTIKKDGPDRIAGFTPIPAMSMISYAAGARFISLLGGEMLSFYDWYADLPPASPQIWGEQTDVPESSDWYNASYIMMWGSNVPLTRTPDAHFMTEVRYKGAKVVSVAPDYAENVKFADNWLAPNPGTDAALAQAMTHVILQEFYEDQPSEMFINYAKQYSDMPFIIRLDQDDNGYKAGRFLRSSDFGGTTENSEWKPVVIDANTDTIQVPNGTMGQRWEEGKQWNLKLENEKGEAIDPAMTVANGTHTIETIQFPYFDNDGNGIFERPIPVRHVKLANGEDVLVTTVYDLMTSQYGVKRFNHALEAKGFDDTESFYTPAWQEKVTGVKANVITQVAREFAQNAIDTGGRSMIIMGAGINHWFNSDTIYRSILNLVILCGCQGVNGGGWAHYVGQEKCRPIEGWSTIAFAKDWQGPPRLQNGTSWFYFATDQWKYEESGVDRLASPLADSIKLQHPADYNVLAARNGWLPSYPQFDRNSLLWGEEARDRGEFTNEAILKQAIEDVKTRQTKFAVENPGLRKNHPKTLFVWRSNLISSSAKGQEYFMKHLLGTKSALMAEPNVKDKPEEIEWSDDTVGKLDLLVSLDFRMTATPLYSDIVLPAATWYEKHDISSTDMHPFIHPFNPA
;
A
#
# COMPACT_ATOMS: atom_id res chain seq x y z
N MET A 1 37.35 -67.45 5.07
CA MET A 1 36.23 -68.35 5.45
C MET A 1 35.91 -68.24 6.94
N ALA A 2 35.29 -67.14 7.38
CA ALA A 2 34.60 -67.06 8.67
C ALA A 2 33.68 -65.84 8.64
N LYS A 3 32.36 -66.04 8.44
CA LYS A 3 31.24 -65.15 8.89
C LYS A 3 29.85 -65.43 8.28
N PHE A 4 29.60 -66.56 7.61
CA PHE A 4 28.22 -67.06 7.51
C PHE A 4 27.88 -67.82 8.79
N GLY A 5 27.58 -67.09 9.86
CA GLY A 5 27.06 -67.69 11.08
C GLY A 5 25.71 -68.34 10.83
N LEU A 6 25.41 -69.46 11.51
CA LEU A 6 24.14 -70.20 11.49
C LEU A 6 22.97 -69.40 12.11
N ASN A 7 22.97 -68.07 11.98
CA ASN A 7 21.97 -67.16 12.55
C ASN A 7 20.55 -67.40 11.98
N PHE A 8 20.44 -68.07 10.83
CA PHE A 8 19.15 -68.48 10.26
C PHE A 8 18.39 -69.48 11.15
N PHE A 9 19.11 -70.28 11.96
CA PHE A 9 18.53 -71.30 12.84
C PHE A 9 18.38 -70.85 14.30
N LYS A 10 18.66 -69.57 14.62
CA LYS A 10 18.43 -69.07 15.97
C LYS A 10 16.93 -69.08 16.27
N PRO A 11 16.50 -69.61 17.44
CA PRO A 11 15.09 -69.55 17.84
C PRO A 11 14.59 -68.11 17.77
N THR A 12 13.52 -67.89 17.01
CA THR A 12 12.88 -66.58 16.94
C THR A 12 11.78 -66.50 17.98
N GLU A 13 11.77 -65.41 18.72
CA GLU A 13 10.70 -65.15 19.67
C GLU A 13 9.41 -64.90 18.90
N ARG A 14 8.36 -65.63 19.26
CA ARG A 14 7.03 -65.46 18.70
C ARG A 14 6.14 -64.83 19.77
N PHE A 15 5.35 -63.85 19.36
CA PHE A 15 4.33 -63.24 20.19
C PHE A 15 3.02 -63.16 19.41
N ASN A 16 1.89 -63.04 20.12
CA ASN A 16 0.54 -63.18 19.53
C ASN A 16 0.34 -64.51 18.77
N GLY A 17 0.76 -65.62 19.40
CA GLY A 17 0.73 -66.95 18.78
C GLY A 17 1.82 -67.11 17.72
N ASN A 18 1.45 -67.53 16.50
CA ASN A 18 2.37 -67.69 15.37
C ASN A 18 2.27 -66.55 14.33
N TRP A 19 1.52 -65.49 14.62
CA TRP A 19 1.25 -64.38 13.69
C TRP A 19 2.38 -63.35 13.63
N SER A 20 3.20 -63.26 14.67
CA SER A 20 4.30 -62.30 14.73
C SER A 20 5.58 -62.98 15.22
N VAL A 21 6.68 -62.59 14.58
CA VAL A 21 8.01 -63.10 14.86
C VAL A 21 8.91 -61.90 15.08
N LEU A 22 9.58 -61.86 16.23
CA LEU A 22 10.62 -60.87 16.50
C LEU A 22 11.95 -61.39 15.96
N GLU A 23 12.48 -60.70 14.96
CA GLU A 23 13.75 -61.05 14.32
C GLU A 23 14.81 -59.97 14.53
N HIS A 24 15.97 -60.36 15.07
CA HIS A 24 17.15 -59.50 15.19
C HIS A 24 18.07 -59.64 13.96
N LYS A 25 17.54 -59.40 12.76
CA LYS A 25 18.32 -59.37 11.51
C LYS A 25 19.07 -58.05 11.34
N SER A 26 20.11 -58.04 10.51
CA SER A 26 20.83 -56.79 10.18
C SER A 26 19.87 -55.79 9.52
N ARG A 27 19.83 -54.57 10.06
CA ARG A 27 19.11 -53.40 9.51
C ARG A 27 20.09 -52.34 8.99
N GLU A 28 21.29 -52.76 8.58
CA GLU A 28 22.36 -51.86 8.14
C GLU A 28 21.96 -51.01 6.91
N TRP A 29 21.07 -51.51 6.05
CA TRP A 29 20.54 -50.75 4.91
C TRP A 29 19.89 -49.41 5.30
N GLU A 30 19.38 -49.28 6.54
CA GLU A 30 18.83 -48.03 7.07
C GLU A 30 19.88 -46.93 7.19
N LYS A 31 21.18 -47.27 7.22
CA LYS A 31 22.30 -46.32 7.19
C LYS A 31 22.23 -45.39 5.99
N MET A 32 21.76 -45.87 4.84
CA MET A 32 21.59 -45.05 3.63
C MET A 32 20.68 -43.83 3.88
N TYR A 33 19.55 -44.02 4.55
CA TYR A 33 18.63 -42.92 4.87
C TYR A 33 19.16 -42.02 5.98
N ARG A 34 19.83 -42.59 7.00
CA ARG A 34 20.49 -41.81 8.05
C ARG A 34 21.60 -40.92 7.50
N GLU A 35 22.38 -41.43 6.56
CA GLU A 35 23.44 -40.69 5.87
C GLU A 35 22.89 -39.68 4.87
N ARG A 36 21.69 -39.88 4.31
CA ARG A 36 21.01 -38.83 3.53
C ARG A 36 20.63 -37.64 4.43
N TRP A 37 20.09 -37.91 5.62
CA TRP A 37 19.66 -36.88 6.57
C TRP A 37 20.82 -36.14 7.24
N SER A 38 21.96 -36.81 7.45
CA SER A 38 23.14 -36.17 8.03
C SER A 38 23.61 -35.00 7.16
N HIS A 39 24.19 -33.99 7.79
CA HIS A 39 24.59 -32.74 7.17
C HIS A 39 25.83 -32.19 7.88
N ASP A 40 26.52 -31.28 7.23
CA ASP A 40 27.78 -30.70 7.69
C ASP A 40 27.52 -29.59 8.71
N LYS A 41 26.53 -28.73 8.41
CA LYS A 41 26.11 -27.61 9.26
C LYS A 41 24.68 -27.18 8.95
N VAL A 42 24.12 -26.40 9.87
CA VAL A 42 22.83 -25.74 9.74
C VAL A 42 23.03 -24.24 9.93
N VAL A 43 22.48 -23.43 9.03
CA VAL A 43 22.58 -21.96 9.10
C VAL A 43 21.19 -21.35 9.23
N ARG A 44 21.05 -20.39 10.14
CA ARG A 44 19.84 -19.57 10.25
C ARG A 44 19.83 -18.51 9.16
N THR A 45 18.75 -18.44 8.40
CA THR A 45 18.50 -17.35 7.46
C THR A 45 16.99 -17.18 7.25
N THR A 46 16.56 -16.34 6.33
CA THR A 46 15.16 -16.05 6.01
C THR A 46 15.00 -15.81 4.50
N HIS A 47 13.81 -15.42 4.06
CA HIS A 47 13.45 -15.23 2.66
C HIS A 47 13.13 -13.76 2.37
N GLY A 48 13.85 -13.16 1.43
CA GLY A 48 13.69 -11.76 1.02
C GLY A 48 12.66 -11.61 -0.09
N VAL A 49 11.40 -11.98 0.20
CA VAL A 49 10.26 -11.93 -0.71
C VAL A 49 9.05 -11.29 -0.04
N ASN A 50 8.28 -10.52 -0.82
CA ASN A 50 7.12 -9.78 -0.34
C ASN A 50 5.96 -10.73 -0.03
N CYS A 51 5.94 -11.30 1.17
CA CYS A 51 4.98 -12.33 1.56
C CYS A 51 4.41 -12.18 2.97
N THR A 52 4.83 -11.16 3.71
CA THR A 52 4.56 -10.91 5.14
C THR A 52 5.02 -12.00 6.12
N GLY A 53 5.40 -13.19 5.63
CA GLY A 53 5.73 -14.31 6.49
C GLY A 53 6.94 -14.05 7.40
N SER A 54 8.00 -13.41 6.89
CA SER A 54 9.25 -13.17 7.62
C SER A 54 9.68 -14.40 8.45
N CYS A 55 9.70 -15.59 7.82
CA CYS A 55 9.93 -16.84 8.54
C CYS A 55 11.43 -17.11 8.63
N SER A 56 11.96 -17.39 9.82
CA SER A 56 13.31 -17.90 10.03
C SER A 56 13.41 -19.39 9.69
N TRP A 57 14.46 -19.78 8.95
CA TRP A 57 14.71 -21.14 8.46
C TRP A 57 16.08 -21.67 8.90
N LYS A 58 16.15 -22.99 9.05
CA LYS A 58 17.33 -23.84 9.15
C LYS A 58 17.71 -24.29 7.73
N VAL A 59 18.78 -23.76 7.17
CA VAL A 59 19.31 -24.19 5.87
C VAL A 59 20.41 -25.22 6.09
N PHE A 60 20.29 -26.37 5.44
CA PHE A 60 21.18 -27.51 5.64
C PHE A 60 22.23 -27.57 4.52
N VAL A 61 23.49 -27.54 4.93
CA VAL A 61 24.64 -27.75 4.03
C VAL A 61 25.14 -29.18 4.19
N LYS A 62 25.31 -29.87 3.07
CA LYS A 62 25.85 -31.23 3.02
C LYS A 62 26.82 -31.36 1.86
N ASN A 63 28.01 -31.90 2.12
CA ASN A 63 29.11 -31.94 1.16
C ASN A 63 29.45 -30.54 0.59
N GLY A 64 29.39 -29.51 1.42
CA GLY A 64 29.70 -28.12 1.03
C GLY A 64 28.69 -27.48 0.07
N VAL A 65 27.51 -28.05 -0.13
CA VAL A 65 26.42 -27.47 -0.94
C VAL A 65 25.14 -27.34 -0.12
N ILE A 66 24.34 -26.31 -0.43
CA ILE A 66 23.00 -26.14 0.15
C ILE A 66 22.11 -27.27 -0.40
N THR A 67 21.34 -27.93 0.47
CA THR A 67 20.57 -29.11 0.06
C THR A 67 19.07 -29.03 0.31
N TRP A 68 18.64 -28.59 1.49
CA TRP A 68 17.24 -28.35 1.84
C TRP A 68 17.14 -27.39 3.02
N GLU A 69 15.92 -27.03 3.39
CA GLU A 69 15.58 -26.14 4.48
C GLU A 69 14.40 -26.68 5.29
N ASN A 70 14.44 -26.47 6.61
CA ASN A 70 13.29 -26.64 7.51
C ASN A 70 13.08 -25.35 8.31
N GLN A 71 11.91 -25.13 8.86
CA GLN A 71 11.68 -23.95 9.68
C GLN A 71 12.49 -23.95 10.99
N GLN A 72 12.81 -22.75 11.47
CA GLN A 72 13.22 -22.55 12.86
C GLN A 72 11.97 -22.58 13.76
N ILE A 73 12.16 -22.99 15.01
CA ILE A 73 11.07 -23.17 15.98
C ILE A 73 11.40 -22.48 17.32
N ASP A 74 12.39 -21.59 17.32
CA ASP A 74 12.93 -20.95 18.52
C ASP A 74 12.64 -19.45 18.55
N TYR A 75 11.47 -19.04 18.03
CA TYR A 75 10.97 -17.69 18.26
C TYR A 75 10.74 -17.47 19.77
N PRO A 76 10.94 -16.25 20.29
CA PRO A 76 10.57 -15.93 21.66
C PRO A 76 9.09 -16.25 21.92
N SER A 77 8.81 -16.84 23.09
CA SER A 77 7.48 -17.32 23.44
C SER A 77 6.45 -16.20 23.55
N CYS A 78 5.22 -16.47 23.09
CA CYS A 78 4.04 -15.61 23.28
C CYS A 78 3.52 -15.58 24.73
N GLY A 79 4.01 -16.48 25.59
CA GLY A 79 3.47 -16.72 26.93
C GLY A 79 2.49 -17.90 26.97
N PRO A 80 2.09 -18.34 28.18
CA PRO A 80 1.35 -19.60 28.36
C PRO A 80 -0.10 -19.57 27.85
N ASP A 81 -0.68 -18.37 27.68
CA ASP A 81 -2.10 -18.18 27.32
C ASP A 81 -2.33 -17.93 25.82
N MET A 82 -1.27 -17.97 25.02
CA MET A 82 -1.31 -17.76 23.56
C MET A 82 -0.52 -18.86 22.85
N PRO A 83 -0.95 -19.29 21.65
CA PRO A 83 -0.16 -20.20 20.85
C PRO A 83 1.14 -19.54 20.39
N GLU A 84 2.15 -20.37 20.16
CA GLU A 84 3.46 -19.93 19.71
C GLU A 84 3.48 -19.63 18.21
N PHE A 85 4.40 -18.79 17.75
CA PHE A 85 4.59 -18.53 16.32
C PHE A 85 5.20 -19.72 15.56
N GLU A 86 5.84 -20.66 16.25
CA GLU A 86 6.47 -21.80 15.58
C GLU A 86 5.43 -22.73 14.92
N PRO A 87 5.74 -23.36 13.77
CA PRO A 87 6.98 -23.29 13.01
C PRO A 87 7.00 -22.16 11.95
N ARG A 88 5.91 -21.42 11.76
CA ARG A 88 5.70 -20.57 10.57
C ARG A 88 5.99 -21.35 9.26
N GLY A 89 6.50 -20.65 8.25
CA GLY A 89 6.86 -21.20 6.94
C GLY A 89 5.67 -21.38 6.01
N CYS A 90 5.97 -21.70 4.76
CA CYS A 90 4.96 -21.94 3.73
C CYS A 90 5.57 -22.83 2.62
N PRO A 91 4.75 -23.45 1.75
CA PRO A 91 5.27 -24.33 0.69
C PRO A 91 6.20 -23.60 -0.29
N ARG A 92 6.05 -22.29 -0.47
CA ARG A 92 6.93 -21.48 -1.33
C ARG A 92 8.32 -21.39 -0.72
N GLY A 93 8.40 -21.04 0.56
CA GLY A 93 9.66 -20.95 1.31
C GLY A 93 10.40 -22.29 1.39
N ALA A 94 9.67 -23.41 1.57
CA ALA A 94 10.24 -24.76 1.64
C ALA A 94 10.85 -25.27 0.31
N SER A 95 10.72 -24.51 -0.78
CA SER A 95 11.22 -24.88 -2.11
C SER A 95 12.38 -23.99 -2.59
N PHE A 96 12.85 -23.07 -1.75
CA PHE A 96 13.78 -22.03 -2.17
C PHE A 96 15.18 -22.55 -2.50
N SER A 97 15.67 -23.57 -1.78
CA SER A 97 16.98 -24.20 -2.06
C SER A 97 17.15 -24.68 -3.50
N TRP A 98 16.04 -24.93 -4.22
CA TRP A 98 16.07 -25.24 -5.65
C TRP A 98 16.82 -24.19 -6.47
N TYR A 99 16.64 -22.90 -6.15
CA TYR A 99 17.18 -21.80 -6.96
C TYR A 99 18.71 -21.74 -6.97
N GLU A 100 19.37 -22.22 -5.92
CA GLU A 100 20.83 -22.12 -5.74
C GLU A 100 21.60 -22.64 -6.95
N TYR A 101 21.15 -23.79 -7.46
CA TYR A 101 21.82 -24.51 -8.55
C TYR A 101 20.89 -24.80 -9.74
N SER A 102 19.69 -24.21 -9.74
CA SER A 102 18.73 -24.36 -10.83
C SER A 102 19.28 -23.86 -12.18
N PRO A 103 18.72 -24.34 -13.30
CA PRO A 103 19.01 -23.79 -14.64
C PRO A 103 18.66 -22.29 -14.79
N LEU A 104 17.85 -21.74 -13.89
CA LEU A 104 17.45 -20.33 -13.92
C LEU A 104 18.47 -19.40 -13.25
N ARG A 105 19.46 -19.95 -12.52
CA ARG A 105 20.45 -19.18 -11.76
C ARG A 105 21.27 -18.26 -12.67
N ILE A 106 21.28 -16.98 -12.36
CA ILE A 106 22.18 -16.00 -13.00
C ILE A 106 23.55 -16.11 -12.34
N LYS A 107 24.56 -16.53 -13.12
CA LYS A 107 25.91 -16.85 -12.63
C LYS A 107 26.95 -15.76 -12.91
N TYR A 108 26.72 -14.95 -13.93
CA TYR A 108 27.66 -13.94 -14.40
C TYR A 108 26.92 -12.65 -14.73
N PRO A 109 27.63 -11.51 -14.81
CA PRO A 109 27.11 -10.35 -15.50
C PRO A 109 26.78 -10.72 -16.95
N TYR A 110 25.62 -10.30 -17.41
CA TYR A 110 25.20 -10.43 -18.80
C TYR A 110 24.87 -9.05 -19.38
N ILE A 111 25.17 -8.86 -20.66
CA ILE A 111 24.79 -7.67 -21.42
C ILE A 111 24.16 -8.09 -22.74
N ARG A 112 23.21 -7.32 -23.25
CA ARG A 112 22.64 -7.50 -24.58
C ARG A 112 23.76 -7.43 -25.62
N GLY A 113 23.95 -8.48 -26.41
CA GLY A 113 25.04 -8.56 -27.39
C GLY A 113 25.06 -7.37 -28.36
N LYS A 114 23.88 -6.90 -28.78
CA LYS A 114 23.76 -5.71 -29.65
C LYS A 114 24.24 -4.42 -29.01
N LEU A 115 24.02 -4.24 -27.70
CA LEU A 115 24.56 -3.09 -26.99
C LEU A 115 26.08 -3.23 -26.81
N TRP A 116 26.55 -4.45 -26.54
CA TRP A 116 27.99 -4.71 -26.39
C TRP A 116 28.77 -4.45 -27.68
N GLU A 117 28.28 -4.90 -28.83
CA GLU A 117 28.88 -4.62 -30.14
C GLU A 117 29.06 -3.11 -30.39
N LEU A 118 28.00 -2.34 -30.12
CA LEU A 118 28.02 -0.87 -30.25
C LEU A 118 28.99 -0.23 -29.24
N TRP A 119 29.01 -0.72 -28.01
CA TRP A 119 29.87 -0.21 -26.94
C TRP A 119 31.36 -0.43 -27.26
N THR A 120 31.74 -1.63 -27.68
CA THR A 120 33.14 -1.93 -28.00
C THR A 120 33.62 -1.14 -29.22
N ALA A 121 32.80 -1.01 -30.26
CA ALA A 121 33.14 -0.19 -31.42
C ALA A 121 33.30 1.30 -31.03
N ALA A 122 32.40 1.83 -30.20
CA ALA A 122 32.49 3.21 -29.75
C ALA A 122 33.75 3.49 -28.90
N LEU A 123 34.24 2.50 -28.13
CA LEU A 123 35.49 2.63 -27.37
C LEU A 123 36.74 2.59 -28.25
N GLU A 124 36.67 1.99 -29.44
CA GLU A 124 37.77 2.05 -30.42
C GLU A 124 37.88 3.46 -31.04
N GLU A 125 36.74 4.14 -31.22
CA GLU A 125 36.67 5.49 -31.78
C GLU A 125 36.88 6.60 -30.72
N HIS A 126 36.50 6.33 -29.47
CA HIS A 126 36.51 7.30 -28.39
C HIS A 126 37.25 6.77 -27.14
N GLN A 127 38.40 7.35 -26.82
CA GLN A 127 39.14 7.02 -25.60
C GLN A 127 38.36 7.38 -24.32
N ASP A 128 37.48 8.38 -24.38
CA ASP A 128 36.61 8.78 -23.27
C ASP A 128 35.31 7.95 -23.29
N PRO A 129 35.06 7.10 -22.29
CA PRO A 129 33.86 6.26 -22.22
C PRO A 129 32.55 7.07 -22.23
N ILE A 130 32.56 8.31 -21.73
CA ILE A 130 31.37 9.19 -21.71
C ILE A 130 31.03 9.60 -23.15
N LYS A 131 32.04 9.95 -23.96
CA LYS A 131 31.87 10.24 -25.39
C LYS A 131 31.50 9.00 -26.19
N ALA A 132 32.06 7.84 -25.84
CA ALA A 132 31.66 6.57 -26.43
C ALA A 132 30.16 6.31 -26.24
N TRP A 133 29.65 6.48 -25.01
CA TRP A 133 28.22 6.35 -24.74
C TRP A 133 27.38 7.40 -25.49
N ALA A 134 27.81 8.67 -25.50
CA ALA A 134 27.14 9.74 -26.23
C ALA A 134 26.97 9.38 -27.73
N SER A 135 28.02 8.82 -28.35
CA SER A 135 28.01 8.41 -29.76
C SER A 135 26.98 7.32 -30.11
N ILE A 136 26.51 6.58 -29.09
CA ILE A 136 25.51 5.52 -29.22
C ILE A 136 24.12 6.09 -28.95
N VAL A 137 23.94 6.74 -27.80
CA VAL A 137 22.61 7.14 -27.33
C VAL A 137 22.05 8.32 -28.12
N GLU A 138 22.89 9.25 -28.59
CA GLU A 138 22.45 10.41 -29.38
C GLU A 138 22.07 10.03 -30.81
N ASN A 139 22.58 8.91 -31.32
CA ASN A 139 22.21 8.37 -32.62
C ASN A 139 20.97 7.48 -32.49
N GLU A 140 19.85 7.92 -33.04
CA GLU A 140 18.56 7.22 -32.91
C GLU A 140 18.56 5.83 -33.53
N ASP A 141 19.29 5.62 -34.63
CA ASP A 141 19.40 4.31 -35.27
C ASP A 141 20.21 3.34 -34.40
N LYS A 142 21.35 3.78 -33.85
CA LYS A 142 22.15 2.98 -32.89
C LYS A 142 21.34 2.67 -31.63
N ALA A 143 20.62 3.65 -31.09
CA ALA A 143 19.76 3.44 -29.92
C ALA A 143 18.65 2.41 -30.20
N ARG A 144 18.00 2.49 -31.36
CA ARG A 144 16.93 1.56 -31.78
C ARG A 144 17.43 0.12 -31.88
N ILE A 145 18.67 -0.10 -32.34
CA ILE A 145 19.25 -1.44 -32.51
C ILE A 145 19.21 -2.25 -31.21
N TYR A 146 19.68 -1.72 -30.09
CA TYR A 146 19.70 -2.48 -28.84
C TYR A 146 18.37 -2.43 -28.09
N LYS A 147 17.65 -1.29 -28.10
CA LYS A 147 16.35 -1.16 -27.43
C LYS A 147 15.32 -2.15 -27.98
N SER A 148 15.25 -2.27 -29.32
CA SER A 148 14.33 -3.22 -29.97
C SER A 148 14.75 -4.70 -29.83
N ALA A 149 15.95 -4.98 -29.30
CA ALA A 149 16.44 -6.31 -28.98
C ALA A 149 16.13 -6.76 -27.54
N ARG A 150 15.62 -5.87 -26.69
CA ARG A 150 15.13 -6.20 -25.34
C ARG A 150 14.04 -7.29 -25.45
N GLY A 151 14.13 -8.31 -24.58
CA GLY A 151 13.19 -9.45 -24.56
C GLY A 151 13.39 -10.51 -25.64
N LYS A 152 14.36 -10.36 -26.57
CA LYS A 152 14.58 -11.28 -27.70
C LYS A 152 15.79 -12.21 -27.54
N GLY A 153 16.29 -12.40 -26.32
CA GLY A 153 17.52 -13.16 -26.05
C GLY A 153 18.78 -12.46 -26.58
N GLY A 154 19.87 -13.22 -26.79
CA GLY A 154 21.15 -12.67 -27.25
C GLY A 154 21.94 -11.93 -26.16
N HIS A 155 21.69 -12.24 -24.89
CA HIS A 155 22.59 -11.85 -23.80
C HIS A 155 23.92 -12.61 -23.92
N ILE A 156 25.03 -11.91 -23.75
CA ILE A 156 26.36 -12.49 -23.70
C ILE A 156 26.94 -12.31 -22.29
N ARG A 157 27.81 -13.24 -21.90
CA ARG A 157 28.56 -13.13 -20.64
C ARG A 157 29.53 -11.96 -20.73
N ALA A 158 29.56 -11.11 -19.70
CA ALA A 158 30.50 -10.02 -19.55
C ALA A 158 31.26 -10.10 -18.21
N LYS A 159 32.27 -9.24 -18.03
CA LYS A 159 32.96 -9.07 -16.76
C LYS A 159 32.35 -7.89 -16.01
N TRP A 160 32.37 -7.95 -14.67
CA TRP A 160 31.91 -6.86 -13.81
C TRP A 160 32.53 -5.51 -14.18
N LYS A 161 33.86 -5.47 -14.38
CA LYS A 161 34.58 -4.25 -14.76
C LYS A 161 34.00 -3.59 -16.02
N ASP A 162 33.68 -4.38 -17.03
CA ASP A 162 33.27 -3.87 -18.35
C ASP A 162 31.86 -3.29 -18.29
N VAL A 163 30.91 -4.01 -17.65
CA VAL A 163 29.53 -3.51 -17.49
C VAL A 163 29.47 -2.33 -16.51
N SER A 164 30.31 -2.33 -15.47
CA SER A 164 30.39 -1.19 -14.54
C SER A 164 30.94 0.07 -15.20
N GLN A 165 31.90 -0.05 -16.12
CA GLN A 165 32.40 1.11 -16.88
C GLN A 165 31.31 1.71 -17.77
N LEU A 166 30.55 0.87 -18.48
CA LEU A 166 29.43 1.33 -19.31
C LEU A 166 28.37 2.03 -18.46
N ILE A 167 27.94 1.39 -17.35
CA ILE A 167 26.96 1.98 -16.42
C ILE A 167 27.47 3.34 -15.92
N ALA A 168 28.70 3.42 -15.41
CA ALA A 168 29.26 4.66 -14.90
C ALA A 168 29.34 5.77 -15.97
N ALA A 169 29.80 5.43 -17.18
CA ALA A 169 29.87 6.38 -18.30
C ALA A 169 28.49 6.94 -18.67
N GLN A 170 27.48 6.07 -18.73
CA GLN A 170 26.10 6.45 -19.02
C GLN A 170 25.52 7.35 -17.92
N LEU A 171 25.71 7.00 -16.64
CA LEU A 171 25.20 7.80 -15.52
C LEU A 171 25.82 9.20 -15.51
N ILE A 172 27.14 9.30 -15.66
CA ILE A 172 27.83 10.60 -15.69
C ILE A 172 27.36 11.43 -16.89
N TYR A 173 27.21 10.79 -18.06
CA TYR A 173 26.65 11.46 -19.25
C TYR A 173 25.26 12.03 -18.97
N THR A 174 24.35 11.22 -18.41
CA THR A 174 22.97 11.64 -18.12
C THR A 174 22.93 12.75 -17.08
N ILE A 175 23.70 12.65 -15.99
CA ILE A 175 23.77 13.70 -14.95
C ILE A 175 24.24 15.02 -15.55
N LYS A 176 25.25 14.99 -16.43
CA LYS A 176 25.80 16.20 -17.05
C LYS A 176 24.84 16.81 -18.06
N LYS A 177 24.19 15.98 -18.89
CA LYS A 177 23.37 16.45 -20.00
C LYS A 177 21.95 16.81 -19.60
N ASP A 178 21.22 15.87 -18.99
CA ASP A 178 19.78 15.97 -18.76
C ASP A 178 19.44 16.24 -17.29
N GLY A 179 20.32 15.81 -16.38
CA GLY A 179 20.18 15.97 -14.94
C GLY A 179 20.06 14.64 -14.19
N PRO A 180 20.35 14.63 -12.88
CA PRO A 180 20.36 13.41 -12.09
C PRO A 180 18.97 12.78 -11.89
N ASP A 181 17.91 13.58 -11.94
CA ASP A 181 16.51 13.14 -11.81
C ASP A 181 15.97 12.40 -13.05
N ARG A 182 16.83 12.06 -14.02
CA ARG A 182 16.55 11.13 -15.13
C ARG A 182 17.04 9.70 -14.84
N ILE A 183 17.62 9.48 -13.68
CA ILE A 183 18.11 8.18 -13.20
C ILE A 183 17.14 7.70 -12.11
N ALA A 184 16.43 6.62 -12.40
CA ALA A 184 15.45 6.03 -11.50
C ALA A 184 15.91 4.69 -10.91
N GLY A 185 15.52 4.43 -9.67
CA GLY A 185 15.61 3.12 -9.03
C GLY A 185 14.24 2.59 -8.62
N PHE A 186 13.91 1.37 -9.04
CA PHE A 186 12.74 0.63 -8.58
C PHE A 186 13.17 -0.57 -7.73
N THR A 187 12.92 -0.49 -6.43
CA THR A 187 12.98 -1.64 -5.53
C THR A 187 11.86 -1.55 -4.48
N PRO A 188 11.07 -2.61 -4.27
CA PRO A 188 9.92 -2.55 -3.39
C PRO A 188 10.27 -3.05 -1.97
N ILE A 189 9.43 -2.73 -0.99
CA ILE A 189 9.28 -3.49 0.27
C ILE A 189 10.62 -3.67 1.01
N PRO A 190 11.10 -2.67 1.76
CA PRO A 190 12.38 -2.76 2.46
C PRO A 190 12.38 -3.80 3.59
N ALA A 191 11.26 -4.04 4.26
CA ALA A 191 11.18 -4.91 5.43
C ALA A 191 11.54 -6.39 5.14
N MET A 192 11.43 -6.85 3.88
CA MET A 192 11.83 -8.21 3.52
C MET A 192 13.36 -8.39 3.43
N SER A 193 14.14 -7.34 3.19
CA SER A 193 15.61 -7.41 3.16
C SER A 193 16.20 -5.98 3.12
N MET A 194 16.38 -5.40 4.30
CA MET A 194 16.54 -3.95 4.49
C MET A 194 17.81 -3.38 3.85
N ILE A 195 18.94 -4.07 4.00
CA ILE A 195 20.24 -3.64 3.45
C ILE A 195 20.29 -3.86 1.93
N SER A 196 19.68 -4.93 1.44
CA SER A 196 19.56 -5.16 -0.02
C SER A 196 18.71 -4.09 -0.70
N TYR A 197 17.67 -3.57 -0.04
CA TYR A 197 16.97 -2.36 -0.52
C TYR A 197 17.94 -1.17 -0.48
N ALA A 198 18.53 -0.91 0.68
CA ALA A 198 19.34 0.28 0.94
C ALA A 198 20.54 0.41 -0.01
N ALA A 199 21.16 -0.70 -0.43
CA ALA A 199 22.34 -0.68 -1.29
C ALA A 199 22.13 0.12 -2.58
N GLY A 200 21.07 -0.17 -3.33
CA GLY A 200 20.74 0.57 -4.56
C GLY A 200 20.12 1.93 -4.24
N ALA A 201 19.24 2.00 -3.24
CA ALA A 201 18.55 3.26 -2.90
C ALA A 201 19.54 4.35 -2.47
N ARG A 202 20.57 3.97 -1.71
CA ARG A 202 21.61 4.87 -1.24
C ARG A 202 22.46 5.37 -2.41
N PHE A 203 22.83 4.47 -3.33
CA PHE A 203 23.58 4.82 -4.52
C PHE A 203 22.82 5.82 -5.39
N ILE A 204 21.56 5.54 -5.70
CA ILE A 204 20.72 6.44 -6.50
C ILE A 204 20.49 7.77 -5.78
N SER A 205 20.22 7.75 -4.48
CA SER A 205 20.02 8.97 -3.68
C SER A 205 21.27 9.85 -3.66
N LEU A 206 22.47 9.27 -3.54
CA LEU A 206 23.75 10.00 -3.58
C LEU A 206 23.99 10.67 -4.94
N LEU A 207 23.61 10.02 -6.04
CA LEU A 207 23.68 10.62 -7.38
C LEU A 207 22.66 11.76 -7.58
N GLY A 208 21.67 11.88 -6.70
CA GLY A 208 20.49 12.74 -6.89
C GLY A 208 19.44 12.13 -7.81
N GLY A 209 19.46 10.82 -8.06
CA GLY A 209 18.41 10.14 -8.79
C GLY A 209 17.14 9.93 -7.98
N GLU A 210 16.09 9.47 -8.64
CA GLU A 210 14.76 9.27 -8.06
C GLU A 210 14.55 7.82 -7.58
N MET A 211 14.01 7.67 -6.37
CA MET A 211 13.57 6.39 -5.84
C MET A 211 12.06 6.25 -5.98
N LEU A 212 11.63 5.27 -6.77
CA LEU A 212 10.23 5.02 -7.04
C LEU A 212 9.58 4.26 -5.88
N SER A 213 8.40 4.71 -5.45
CA SER A 213 7.60 4.03 -4.44
C SER A 213 7.00 2.72 -4.97
N PHE A 214 6.47 1.92 -4.04
CA PHE A 214 5.92 0.59 -4.34
C PHE A 214 4.55 0.35 -3.70
N TYR A 215 4.25 0.91 -2.53
CA TYR A 215 3.07 0.53 -1.75
C TYR A 215 1.77 1.03 -2.40
N ASP A 216 1.78 2.28 -2.84
CA ASP A 216 0.75 2.87 -3.72
C ASP A 216 0.69 2.18 -5.08
N TRP A 217 1.86 1.96 -5.71
CA TRP A 217 1.95 1.31 -7.02
C TRP A 217 1.40 -0.11 -7.03
N TYR A 218 1.60 -0.86 -5.96
CA TYR A 218 1.10 -2.23 -5.81
C TYR A 218 -0.38 -2.27 -5.46
N ALA A 219 -1.02 -1.12 -5.22
CA ALA A 219 -2.34 -1.00 -4.62
C ALA A 219 -2.41 -1.70 -3.25
N ASP A 220 -1.29 -1.76 -2.54
CA ASP A 220 -1.21 -2.30 -1.19
C ASP A 220 -1.49 -1.21 -0.13
N LEU A 221 -1.15 0.05 -0.43
CA LEU A 221 -1.60 1.22 0.33
C LEU A 221 -3.14 1.25 0.31
N PRO A 222 -3.81 1.24 1.48
CA PRO A 222 -5.22 1.56 1.56
C PRO A 222 -5.38 3.07 1.75
N PRO A 223 -5.80 3.87 0.74
CA PRO A 223 -5.89 5.34 0.89
C PRO A 223 -6.82 5.77 2.03
N ALA A 224 -7.76 4.91 2.43
CA ALA A 224 -8.61 5.08 3.59
C ALA A 224 -7.83 5.24 4.92
N SER A 225 -6.66 4.61 5.08
CA SER A 225 -5.86 4.72 6.31
C SER A 225 -5.31 6.15 6.49
N PRO A 226 -4.62 6.76 5.50
CA PRO A 226 -4.26 8.17 5.58
C PRO A 226 -5.45 9.11 5.70
N GLN A 227 -6.59 8.80 5.06
CA GLN A 227 -7.80 9.63 5.14
C GLN A 227 -8.42 9.67 6.55
N ILE A 228 -8.43 8.54 7.27
CA ILE A 228 -9.05 8.44 8.60
C ILE A 228 -8.06 8.78 9.72
N TRP A 229 -6.84 8.25 9.66
CA TRP A 229 -5.90 8.31 10.79
C TRP A 229 -4.64 9.14 10.52
N GLY A 230 -4.43 9.59 9.28
CA GLY A 230 -3.17 10.25 8.90
C GLY A 230 -1.95 9.32 8.99
N GLU A 231 -2.17 8.01 8.88
CA GLU A 231 -1.14 6.95 8.97
C GLU A 231 -1.09 6.17 7.65
N GLN A 232 0.12 5.79 7.20
CA GLN A 232 0.29 4.97 5.99
C GLN A 232 -0.41 3.62 6.15
N THR A 233 -0.02 2.86 7.18
CA THR A 233 -0.63 1.59 7.60
C THR A 233 -0.05 1.23 8.96
N ASP A 234 -0.91 0.91 9.94
CA ASP A 234 -0.50 0.27 11.18
C ASP A 234 -1.59 -0.70 11.63
N VAL A 235 -1.21 -1.95 11.87
CA VAL A 235 -2.13 -3.07 12.09
C VAL A 235 -1.66 -3.96 13.24
N PRO A 236 -2.58 -4.69 13.90
CA PRO A 236 -2.23 -5.68 14.91
C PRO A 236 -1.34 -6.78 14.32
N GLU A 237 -0.51 -7.40 15.16
CA GLU A 237 0.19 -8.64 14.81
C GLU A 237 -0.78 -9.84 14.75
N SER A 238 -0.37 -10.96 14.15
CA SER A 238 -1.25 -12.13 14.02
C SER A 238 -1.57 -12.80 15.35
N SER A 239 -0.67 -12.71 16.33
CA SER A 239 -0.93 -13.23 17.68
C SER A 239 -2.13 -12.54 18.35
N ASP A 240 -2.38 -11.27 18.03
CA ASP A 240 -3.51 -10.53 18.57
C ASP A 240 -4.86 -10.99 18.01
N TRP A 241 -4.87 -11.72 16.88
CA TRP A 241 -6.08 -12.43 16.42
C TRP A 241 -6.58 -13.42 17.48
N TYR A 242 -5.68 -13.97 18.30
CA TYR A 242 -6.03 -14.90 19.38
C TYR A 242 -6.73 -14.22 20.58
N ASN A 243 -6.66 -12.89 20.65
CA ASN A 243 -7.39 -12.09 21.64
C ASN A 243 -8.81 -11.73 21.19
N ALA A 244 -9.09 -11.86 19.88
CA ALA A 244 -10.42 -11.61 19.34
C ALA A 244 -11.44 -12.67 19.77
N SER A 245 -12.70 -12.26 19.79
CA SER A 245 -13.87 -13.12 20.06
C SER A 245 -14.85 -13.17 18.88
N TYR A 246 -14.70 -12.24 17.94
CA TYR A 246 -15.40 -12.25 16.66
C TYR A 246 -14.46 -11.75 15.57
N ILE A 247 -14.25 -12.54 14.52
CA ILE A 247 -13.37 -12.19 13.39
C ILE A 247 -14.16 -12.24 12.09
N MET A 248 -14.07 -11.17 11.29
CA MET A 248 -14.50 -11.20 9.89
C MET A 248 -13.28 -11.18 8.97
N MET A 249 -13.09 -12.23 8.17
CA MET A 249 -12.10 -12.27 7.10
C MET A 249 -12.74 -11.72 5.81
N TRP A 250 -12.45 -10.46 5.48
CA TRP A 250 -13.10 -9.73 4.40
C TRP A 250 -12.13 -9.43 3.25
N GLY A 251 -12.30 -10.09 2.10
CA GLY A 251 -11.38 -9.96 0.96
C GLY A 251 -9.94 -10.40 1.28
N SER A 252 -9.77 -11.26 2.30
CA SER A 252 -8.47 -11.75 2.79
C SER A 252 -8.47 -13.27 2.89
N ASN A 253 -7.78 -13.92 1.95
CA ASN A 253 -7.65 -15.39 1.90
C ASN A 253 -6.53 -15.89 2.84
N VAL A 254 -6.77 -15.79 4.16
CA VAL A 254 -5.77 -16.02 5.22
C VAL A 254 -4.95 -17.32 5.06
N PRO A 255 -5.53 -18.52 4.82
CA PRO A 255 -4.75 -19.76 4.70
C PRO A 255 -3.74 -19.74 3.54
N LEU A 256 -4.10 -19.09 2.43
CA LEU A 256 -3.28 -19.04 1.22
C LEU A 256 -2.22 -17.93 1.29
N THR A 257 -2.64 -16.71 1.65
CA THR A 257 -1.81 -15.51 1.56
C THR A 257 -1.10 -15.17 2.86
N ARG A 258 -1.62 -15.62 4.00
CA ARG A 258 -1.07 -15.49 5.36
C ARG A 258 -0.79 -16.86 5.99
N THR A 259 -0.39 -17.84 5.16
CA THR A 259 -0.12 -19.24 5.55
C THR A 259 0.61 -19.41 6.90
N PRO A 260 1.74 -18.74 7.18
CA PRO A 260 2.47 -18.95 8.45
C PRO A 260 1.74 -18.44 9.70
N ASP A 261 0.71 -17.62 9.52
CA ASP A 261 -0.05 -16.97 10.60
C ASP A 261 -1.48 -17.53 10.71
N ALA A 262 -1.92 -18.34 9.74
CA ALA A 262 -3.28 -18.86 9.68
C ALA A 262 -3.67 -19.70 10.90
N HIS A 263 -2.69 -20.29 11.61
CA HIS A 263 -2.94 -21.09 12.80
C HIS A 263 -3.63 -20.28 13.91
N PHE A 264 -3.24 -19.01 14.14
CA PHE A 264 -3.88 -18.14 15.13
C PHE A 264 -5.38 -18.00 14.88
N MET A 265 -5.78 -17.80 13.62
CA MET A 265 -7.19 -17.75 13.22
C MET A 265 -7.89 -19.09 13.44
N THR A 266 -7.24 -20.22 13.12
CA THR A 266 -7.88 -21.53 13.32
C THR A 266 -7.98 -21.94 14.79
N GLU A 267 -7.01 -21.55 15.62
CA GLU A 267 -6.89 -21.94 17.01
C GLU A 267 -7.78 -21.08 17.92
N VAL A 268 -7.94 -19.78 17.62
CA VAL A 268 -8.83 -18.91 18.40
C VAL A 268 -10.30 -19.37 18.34
N ARG A 269 -10.68 -20.09 17.29
CA ARG A 269 -12.00 -20.74 17.19
C ARG A 269 -12.22 -21.75 18.31
N TYR A 270 -11.18 -22.46 18.75
CA TYR A 270 -11.27 -23.37 19.90
C TYR A 270 -11.41 -22.63 21.24
N LYS A 271 -11.01 -21.35 21.29
CA LYS A 271 -11.27 -20.42 22.40
C LYS A 271 -12.70 -19.85 22.35
N GLY A 272 -13.49 -20.21 21.34
CA GLY A 272 -14.89 -19.82 21.18
C GLY A 272 -15.11 -18.62 20.28
N ALA A 273 -14.06 -18.09 19.62
CA ALA A 273 -14.25 -16.98 18.69
C ALA A 273 -15.01 -17.43 17.44
N LYS A 274 -16.02 -16.65 17.05
CA LYS A 274 -16.76 -16.86 15.80
C LYS A 274 -16.01 -16.25 14.63
N VAL A 275 -15.95 -16.95 13.51
CA VAL A 275 -15.28 -16.50 12.28
C VAL A 275 -16.28 -16.39 11.13
N VAL A 276 -16.35 -15.24 10.47
CA VAL A 276 -17.14 -15.03 9.25
C VAL A 276 -16.20 -14.77 8.08
N SER A 277 -16.45 -15.39 6.93
CA SER A 277 -15.74 -15.10 5.69
C SER A 277 -16.61 -14.27 4.76
N VAL A 278 -16.06 -13.19 4.21
CA VAL A 278 -16.68 -12.39 3.15
C VAL A 278 -15.81 -12.48 1.90
N ALA A 279 -16.27 -13.27 0.94
CA ALA A 279 -15.57 -13.56 -0.31
C ALA A 279 -16.59 -13.96 -1.40
N PRO A 280 -16.46 -13.44 -2.64
CA PRO A 280 -17.39 -13.75 -3.73
C PRO A 280 -17.32 -15.23 -4.17
N ASP A 281 -16.16 -15.86 -4.04
CA ASP A 281 -15.91 -17.27 -4.35
C ASP A 281 -15.76 -18.13 -3.09
N TYR A 282 -15.82 -19.45 -3.24
CA TYR A 282 -15.54 -20.40 -2.16
C TYR A 282 -14.02 -20.53 -1.95
N ALA A 283 -13.40 -19.45 -1.51
CA ALA A 283 -11.96 -19.34 -1.26
C ALA A 283 -11.51 -20.20 -0.07
N GLU A 284 -10.19 -20.43 0.08
CA GLU A 284 -9.67 -21.34 1.12
C GLU A 284 -10.03 -20.90 2.56
N ASN A 285 -10.15 -19.59 2.81
CA ASN A 285 -10.57 -19.04 4.10
C ASN A 285 -12.01 -19.42 4.47
N VAL A 286 -12.91 -19.60 3.49
CA VAL A 286 -14.31 -19.98 3.70
C VAL A 286 -14.42 -21.33 4.43
N LYS A 287 -13.52 -22.26 4.14
CA LYS A 287 -13.46 -23.58 4.80
C LYS A 287 -13.38 -23.48 6.34
N PHE A 288 -12.79 -22.40 6.85
CA PHE A 288 -12.55 -22.20 8.28
C PHE A 288 -13.59 -21.29 8.94
N ALA A 289 -14.51 -20.73 8.19
CA ALA A 289 -15.53 -19.81 8.71
C ALA A 289 -16.79 -20.56 9.17
N ASP A 290 -17.44 -20.00 10.18
CA ASP A 290 -18.72 -20.47 10.71
C ASP A 290 -19.90 -19.88 9.92
N ASN A 291 -19.66 -18.80 9.17
CA ASN A 291 -20.59 -18.26 8.17
C ASN A 291 -19.84 -17.73 6.93
N TRP A 292 -20.49 -17.77 5.77
CA TRP A 292 -19.95 -17.29 4.50
C TRP A 292 -20.92 -16.29 3.85
N LEU A 293 -20.44 -15.07 3.63
CA LEU A 293 -21.12 -14.04 2.85
C LEU A 293 -20.45 -13.94 1.48
N ALA A 294 -21.23 -14.10 0.41
CA ALA A 294 -20.75 -14.09 -0.96
C ALA A 294 -21.33 -12.89 -1.74
N PRO A 295 -20.85 -11.66 -1.50
CA PRO A 295 -21.31 -10.51 -2.26
C PRO A 295 -20.86 -10.59 -3.71
N ASN A 296 -21.59 -9.94 -4.62
CA ASN A 296 -21.11 -9.65 -5.95
C ASN A 296 -19.73 -8.93 -5.87
N PRO A 297 -18.72 -9.33 -6.67
CA PRO A 297 -17.38 -8.74 -6.59
C PRO A 297 -17.41 -7.22 -6.72
N GLY A 298 -16.78 -6.51 -5.77
CA GLY A 298 -16.67 -5.05 -5.78
C GLY A 298 -17.85 -4.31 -5.14
N THR A 299 -18.87 -5.03 -4.67
CA THR A 299 -20.05 -4.44 -3.99
C THR A 299 -19.94 -4.44 -2.46
N ASP A 300 -18.77 -4.75 -1.89
CA ASP A 300 -18.51 -4.90 -0.46
C ASP A 300 -18.88 -3.65 0.36
N ALA A 301 -18.76 -2.45 -0.20
CA ALA A 301 -19.18 -1.21 0.43
C ALA A 301 -20.67 -1.23 0.81
N ALA A 302 -21.54 -1.71 -0.08
CA ALA A 302 -22.98 -1.79 0.14
C ALA A 302 -23.31 -2.74 1.31
N LEU A 303 -22.58 -3.85 1.41
CA LEU A 303 -22.73 -4.81 2.51
C LEU A 303 -22.36 -4.18 3.86
N ALA A 304 -21.20 -3.52 3.94
CA ALA A 304 -20.75 -2.82 5.13
C ALA A 304 -21.64 -1.61 5.49
N GLN A 305 -22.19 -0.92 4.49
CA GLN A 305 -23.12 0.17 4.70
C GLN A 305 -24.43 -0.29 5.35
N ALA A 306 -24.96 -1.45 4.96
CA ALA A 306 -26.13 -2.03 5.62
C ALA A 306 -25.85 -2.50 7.04
N MET A 307 -24.65 -3.03 7.32
CA MET A 307 -24.24 -3.33 8.69
C MET A 307 -24.19 -2.05 9.53
N THR A 308 -23.64 -0.97 8.96
CA THR A 308 -23.57 0.35 9.61
C THR A 308 -24.96 0.89 9.94
N HIS A 309 -25.93 0.77 9.03
CA HIS A 309 -27.32 1.14 9.28
C HIS A 309 -27.90 0.40 10.50
N VAL A 310 -27.72 -0.93 10.57
CA VAL A 310 -28.19 -1.74 11.71
C VAL A 310 -27.52 -1.31 13.01
N ILE A 311 -26.20 -1.06 12.99
CA ILE A 311 -25.44 -0.65 14.18
C ILE A 311 -25.93 0.71 14.69
N LEU A 312 -26.09 1.70 13.81
CA LEU A 312 -26.57 3.02 14.18
C LEU A 312 -28.01 2.97 14.70
N GLN A 313 -28.90 2.24 14.03
CA GLN A 313 -30.30 2.13 14.45
C GLN A 313 -30.40 1.47 15.84
N GLU A 314 -29.77 0.30 16.03
CA GLU A 314 -30.00 -0.48 17.25
C GLU A 314 -29.16 -0.01 18.44
N PHE A 315 -27.90 0.37 18.22
CA PHE A 315 -26.93 0.60 19.30
C PHE A 315 -26.57 2.07 19.53
N TYR A 316 -27.07 2.99 18.71
CA TYR A 316 -26.92 4.43 18.91
C TYR A 316 -28.25 5.17 19.10
N GLU A 317 -29.34 4.71 18.48
CA GLU A 317 -30.66 5.34 18.60
C GLU A 317 -31.66 4.53 19.45
N ASP A 318 -31.98 3.29 19.08
CA ASP A 318 -33.01 2.49 19.77
C ASP A 318 -32.59 2.08 21.19
N GLN A 319 -31.35 1.60 21.33
CA GLN A 319 -30.75 1.19 22.61
C GLN A 319 -29.30 1.68 22.68
N PRO A 320 -29.09 2.97 22.98
CA PRO A 320 -27.77 3.58 22.91
C PRO A 320 -26.76 2.92 23.86
N SER A 321 -25.64 2.45 23.32
CA SER A 321 -24.54 1.85 24.09
C SER A 321 -23.62 2.94 24.66
N GLU A 322 -23.49 3.02 25.99
CA GLU A 322 -22.57 3.96 26.65
C GLU A 322 -21.12 3.76 26.18
N MET A 323 -20.69 2.51 25.98
CA MET A 323 -19.35 2.19 25.49
C MET A 323 -19.10 2.81 24.10
N PHE A 324 -20.05 2.63 23.18
CA PHE A 324 -19.91 3.12 21.81
C PHE A 324 -19.97 4.66 21.73
N ILE A 325 -20.88 5.27 22.48
CA ILE A 325 -21.02 6.73 22.53
C ILE A 325 -19.76 7.37 23.11
N ASN A 326 -19.25 6.86 24.24
CA ASN A 326 -18.06 7.42 24.87
C ASN A 326 -16.82 7.25 23.98
N TYR A 327 -16.70 6.09 23.32
CA TYR A 327 -15.64 5.88 22.33
C TYR A 327 -15.73 6.89 21.18
N ALA A 328 -16.91 7.04 20.57
CA ALA A 328 -17.11 7.97 19.46
C ALA A 328 -16.85 9.43 19.85
N LYS A 329 -17.29 9.86 21.04
CA LYS A 329 -17.01 11.22 21.54
C LYS A 329 -15.53 11.52 21.64
N GLN A 330 -14.72 10.54 22.03
CA GLN A 330 -13.31 10.74 22.33
C GLN A 330 -12.37 10.47 21.14
N TYR A 331 -12.71 9.49 20.30
CA TYR A 331 -11.77 8.92 19.32
C TYR A 331 -12.22 9.05 17.87
N SER A 332 -13.32 9.76 17.58
CA SER A 332 -13.75 10.05 16.22
C SER A 332 -14.09 11.53 16.02
N ASP A 333 -14.35 11.89 14.76
CA ASP A 333 -14.80 13.22 14.37
C ASP A 333 -16.34 13.38 14.44
N MET A 334 -17.07 12.37 14.93
CA MET A 334 -18.53 12.36 14.98
C MET A 334 -19.16 13.57 15.71
N PRO A 335 -18.60 14.09 16.83
CA PRO A 335 -19.13 15.29 17.50
C PRO A 335 -18.78 16.62 16.83
N PHE A 336 -17.87 16.63 15.84
CA PHE A 336 -17.41 17.87 15.24
C PHE A 336 -18.49 18.49 14.35
N ILE A 337 -18.50 19.82 14.35
CA ILE A 337 -19.51 20.61 13.66
C ILE A 337 -19.09 20.86 12.22
N ILE A 338 -20.01 20.58 11.30
CA ILE A 338 -19.91 20.95 9.89
C ILE A 338 -20.92 22.05 9.56
N ARG A 339 -20.53 22.96 8.67
CA ARG A 339 -21.45 23.92 8.03
C ARG A 339 -22.25 23.21 6.94
N LEU A 340 -23.51 23.57 6.75
CA LEU A 340 -24.26 23.24 5.55
C LEU A 340 -24.12 24.36 4.53
N ASP A 341 -23.73 23.99 3.31
CA ASP A 341 -23.73 24.89 2.16
C ASP A 341 -25.07 24.75 1.42
N GLN A 342 -25.54 25.84 0.84
CA GLN A 342 -26.80 25.89 0.12
C GLN A 342 -26.54 26.14 -1.37
N ASP A 343 -27.15 25.32 -2.22
CA ASP A 343 -27.27 25.60 -3.66
C ASP A 343 -28.74 25.73 -4.07
N ASP A 344 -29.00 25.87 -5.37
CA ASP A 344 -30.35 26.08 -5.92
C ASP A 344 -31.31 24.92 -5.61
N ASN A 345 -30.80 23.73 -5.27
CA ASN A 345 -31.58 22.51 -5.10
C ASN A 345 -31.72 22.07 -3.64
N GLY A 346 -30.89 22.58 -2.71
CA GLY A 346 -31.02 22.26 -1.30
C GLY A 346 -29.74 22.50 -0.49
N TYR A 347 -29.69 21.91 0.70
CA TYR A 347 -28.50 21.91 1.55
C TYR A 347 -27.61 20.71 1.24
N LYS A 348 -26.30 20.92 1.28
CA LYS A 348 -25.26 19.88 1.19
C LYS A 348 -24.22 20.05 2.29
N ALA A 349 -23.53 18.97 2.63
CA ALA A 349 -22.45 19.02 3.62
C ALA A 349 -21.30 19.91 3.11
N GLY A 350 -20.95 20.94 3.88
CA GLY A 350 -19.79 21.80 3.63
C GLY A 350 -18.56 21.36 4.40
N ARG A 351 -17.68 22.31 4.71
CA ARG A 351 -16.48 22.05 5.53
C ARG A 351 -16.79 22.03 7.03
N PHE A 352 -15.88 21.44 7.81
CA PHE A 352 -15.81 21.65 9.26
C PHE A 352 -15.76 23.15 9.60
N LEU A 353 -16.51 23.55 10.63
CA LEU A 353 -16.31 24.84 11.28
C LEU A 353 -15.04 24.82 12.11
N ARG A 354 -14.34 25.95 12.11
CA ARG A 354 -13.02 26.12 12.72
C ARG A 354 -13.07 27.26 13.73
N SER A 355 -12.13 27.27 14.66
CA SER A 355 -12.00 28.35 15.66
C SER A 355 -11.91 29.74 15.00
N SER A 356 -11.23 29.85 13.85
CA SER A 356 -11.13 31.10 13.07
C SER A 356 -12.49 31.65 12.63
N ASP A 357 -13.50 30.80 12.39
CA ASP A 357 -14.85 31.22 11.96
C ASP A 357 -15.59 31.98 13.06
N PHE A 358 -15.15 31.81 14.32
CA PHE A 358 -15.66 32.48 15.51
C PHE A 358 -14.74 33.61 15.99
N GLY A 359 -13.77 34.02 15.17
CA GLY A 359 -12.80 35.07 15.53
C GLY A 359 -11.73 34.58 16.50
N GLY A 360 -11.48 33.27 16.56
CA GLY A 360 -10.40 32.69 17.35
C GLY A 360 -9.04 33.26 16.96
N THR A 361 -8.32 33.80 17.94
CA THR A 361 -7.02 34.47 17.76
C THR A 361 -5.83 33.62 18.19
N THR A 362 -6.05 32.36 18.56
CA THR A 362 -4.95 31.43 18.85
C THR A 362 -4.19 31.11 17.57
N GLU A 363 -2.91 30.75 17.72
CA GLU A 363 -2.08 30.33 16.59
C GLU A 363 -2.77 29.18 15.84
N ASN A 364 -2.64 29.14 14.51
CA ASN A 364 -3.23 28.12 13.63
C ASN A 364 -4.76 27.90 13.83
N SER A 365 -5.53 28.93 14.21
CA SER A 365 -6.97 28.80 14.51
C SER A 365 -7.82 28.31 13.33
N GLU A 366 -7.33 28.43 12.10
CA GLU A 366 -7.92 27.89 10.89
C GLU A 366 -7.74 26.36 10.71
N TRP A 367 -6.95 25.72 11.58
CA TRP A 367 -6.71 24.27 11.61
C TRP A 367 -7.28 23.60 12.87
N LYS A 368 -8.17 24.30 13.58
CA LYS A 368 -8.79 23.84 14.83
C LYS A 368 -10.30 23.69 14.65
N PRO A 369 -10.79 22.52 14.20
CA PRO A 369 -12.23 22.27 14.13
C PRO A 369 -12.88 22.29 15.53
N VAL A 370 -14.18 22.57 15.59
CA VAL A 370 -14.91 22.81 16.85
C VAL A 370 -16.01 21.77 17.12
N VAL A 371 -16.41 21.66 18.39
CA VAL A 371 -17.52 20.85 18.88
C VAL A 371 -18.51 21.70 19.68
N ILE A 372 -19.74 21.22 19.91
CA ILE A 372 -20.64 21.77 20.92
C ILE A 372 -20.37 21.02 22.22
N ASP A 373 -20.09 21.73 23.31
CA ASP A 373 -19.98 21.13 24.64
C ASP A 373 -21.37 21.02 25.30
N ALA A 374 -21.83 19.80 25.54
CA ALA A 374 -23.12 19.49 26.14
C ALA A 374 -23.25 19.99 27.59
N ASN A 375 -22.14 20.20 28.31
CA ASN A 375 -22.17 20.72 29.67
C ASN A 375 -22.57 22.20 29.73
N THR A 376 -22.17 22.98 28.73
CA THR A 376 -22.32 24.44 28.72
C THR A 376 -23.22 24.95 27.58
N ASP A 377 -23.56 24.10 26.62
CA ASP A 377 -24.20 24.45 25.34
C ASP A 377 -23.43 25.54 24.56
N THR A 378 -22.09 25.48 24.61
CA THR A 378 -21.21 26.44 23.92
C THR A 378 -20.29 25.75 22.92
N ILE A 379 -19.82 26.50 21.92
CA ILE A 379 -18.85 26.03 20.95
C ILE A 379 -17.46 26.06 21.57
N GLN A 380 -16.76 24.92 21.50
CA GLN A 380 -15.44 24.73 22.10
C GLN A 380 -14.46 24.13 21.09
N VAL A 381 -13.17 24.42 21.28
CA VAL A 381 -12.08 23.72 20.60
C VAL A 381 -11.59 22.59 21.52
N PRO A 382 -11.78 21.32 21.14
CA PRO A 382 -11.23 20.20 21.91
C PRO A 382 -9.70 20.12 21.74
N ASN A 383 -9.02 19.48 22.69
CA ASN A 383 -7.62 19.07 22.49
C ASN A 383 -7.50 18.03 21.36
N GLY A 384 -6.33 17.98 20.71
CA GLY A 384 -5.98 16.99 19.69
C GLY A 384 -6.14 17.49 18.24
N THR A 385 -6.53 18.74 18.02
CA THR A 385 -6.68 19.32 16.68
C THR A 385 -5.33 19.55 15.99
N MET A 386 -5.30 19.52 14.65
CA MET A 386 -4.04 19.62 13.89
C MET A 386 -3.30 20.95 14.10
N GLY A 387 -4.01 22.05 14.34
CA GLY A 387 -3.38 23.34 14.69
C GLY A 387 -2.46 23.23 15.91
N GLN A 388 -2.91 22.54 16.96
CA GLN A 388 -2.19 22.39 18.23
C GLN A 388 -0.90 21.57 18.10
N ARG A 389 -0.79 20.70 17.08
CA ARG A 389 0.39 19.82 16.88
C ARG A 389 1.67 20.61 16.67
N TRP A 390 1.57 21.80 16.08
CA TRP A 390 2.71 22.63 15.68
C TRP A 390 2.85 23.90 16.53
N GLU A 391 1.96 24.11 17.49
CA GLU A 391 1.98 25.26 18.40
C GLU A 391 2.94 25.06 19.56
N GLU A 392 3.73 26.08 19.86
CA GLU A 392 4.66 26.03 20.98
C GLU A 392 3.92 26.02 22.33
N GLY A 393 4.27 25.07 23.21
CA GLY A 393 3.72 24.98 24.56
C GLY A 393 2.31 24.40 24.68
N LYS A 394 1.67 23.98 23.59
CA LYS A 394 0.37 23.29 23.61
C LYS A 394 0.54 21.77 23.69
N GLN A 395 -0.40 21.09 24.35
CA GLN A 395 -0.43 19.62 24.43
C GLN A 395 -1.36 19.05 23.37
N TRP A 396 -0.81 18.48 22.31
CA TRP A 396 -1.58 17.75 21.30
C TRP A 396 -1.93 16.34 21.81
N ASN A 397 -3.18 16.14 22.28
CA ASN A 397 -3.64 14.90 22.92
C ASN A 397 -5.17 14.72 22.81
N LEU A 398 -5.68 13.51 23.05
CA LEU A 398 -7.11 13.17 22.92
C LEU A 398 -7.86 13.15 24.28
N LYS A 399 -7.45 13.94 25.26
CA LYS A 399 -8.26 14.14 26.47
C LYS A 399 -9.43 15.05 26.13
N LEU A 400 -10.61 14.73 26.66
CA LEU A 400 -11.83 15.54 26.51
C LEU A 400 -11.77 16.80 27.39
N GLU A 401 -10.85 17.68 27.04
CA GLU A 401 -10.60 18.98 27.64
C GLU A 401 -10.52 20.03 26.53
N ASN A 402 -10.87 21.28 26.85
CA ASN A 402 -10.59 22.41 25.97
C ASN A 402 -9.14 22.90 26.14
N GLU A 403 -8.76 23.93 25.36
CA GLU A 403 -7.40 24.49 25.41
C GLU A 403 -7.00 25.12 26.78
N LYS A 404 -7.95 25.33 27.68
CA LYS A 404 -7.72 25.83 29.04
C LYS A 404 -7.56 24.69 30.06
N GLY A 405 -7.71 23.43 29.63
CA GLY A 405 -7.71 22.26 30.52
C GLY A 405 -9.03 22.05 31.25
N GLU A 406 -10.12 22.69 30.80
CA GLU A 406 -11.46 22.48 31.36
C GLU A 406 -12.09 21.26 30.67
N ALA A 407 -12.69 20.36 31.45
CA ALA A 407 -13.36 19.18 30.91
C ALA A 407 -14.54 19.58 30.00
N ILE A 408 -14.69 18.89 28.89
CA ILE A 408 -15.80 19.07 27.94
C ILE A 408 -16.52 17.75 27.72
N ASP A 409 -17.81 17.82 27.39
CA ASP A 409 -18.60 16.69 26.93
C ASP A 409 -19.10 16.97 25.51
N PRO A 410 -18.41 16.53 24.45
CA PRO A 410 -18.83 16.80 23.08
C PRO A 410 -20.23 16.24 22.80
N ALA A 411 -21.16 17.10 22.38
CA ALA A 411 -22.49 16.69 21.97
C ALA A 411 -22.41 15.90 20.65
N MET A 412 -22.94 14.67 20.67
CA MET A 412 -23.03 13.83 19.47
C MET A 412 -24.05 14.37 18.47
N THR A 413 -25.08 15.08 18.90
CA THR A 413 -26.14 15.56 18.00
C THR A 413 -26.58 16.96 18.37
N VAL A 414 -26.93 17.77 17.36
CA VAL A 414 -27.57 19.07 17.60
C VAL A 414 -29.04 18.94 18.03
N ALA A 415 -29.66 17.77 17.82
CA ALA A 415 -31.07 17.53 18.12
C ALA A 415 -31.41 17.58 19.61
N ASN A 416 -30.41 17.48 20.50
CA ASN A 416 -30.62 17.61 21.95
C ASN A 416 -30.80 19.07 22.41
N GLY A 417 -30.42 20.04 21.57
CA GLY A 417 -30.59 21.47 21.83
C GLY A 417 -31.71 22.10 21.00
N THR A 418 -31.73 23.43 20.95
CA THR A 418 -32.62 24.17 20.04
C THR A 418 -32.19 23.92 18.59
N HIS A 419 -33.05 23.26 17.82
CA HIS A 419 -32.77 22.87 16.43
C HIS A 419 -34.04 22.99 15.56
N THR A 420 -33.83 22.97 14.25
CA THR A 420 -34.88 22.67 13.25
C THR A 420 -34.52 21.41 12.48
N ILE A 421 -35.50 20.81 11.81
CA ILE A 421 -35.27 19.71 10.88
C ILE A 421 -35.38 20.27 9.46
N GLU A 422 -34.28 20.19 8.72
CA GLU A 422 -34.21 20.58 7.31
C GLU A 422 -34.05 19.34 6.42
N THR A 423 -34.04 19.55 5.11
CA THR A 423 -33.73 18.50 4.13
C THR A 423 -32.32 18.72 3.57
N ILE A 424 -31.51 17.66 3.60
CA ILE A 424 -30.14 17.64 3.05
C ILE A 424 -30.05 16.65 1.89
N GLN A 425 -29.19 16.99 0.94
CA GLN A 425 -28.88 16.21 -0.24
C GLN A 425 -27.60 15.38 -0.03
N PHE A 426 -27.65 14.13 -0.50
CA PHE A 426 -26.51 13.22 -0.54
C PHE A 426 -26.32 12.66 -1.95
N PRO A 427 -25.07 12.46 -2.39
CA PRO A 427 -24.81 11.80 -3.66
C PRO A 427 -24.97 10.28 -3.51
N TYR A 428 -25.47 9.63 -4.56
CA TYR A 428 -25.37 8.19 -4.75
C TYR A 428 -24.74 7.90 -6.12
N PHE A 429 -24.14 6.71 -6.20
CA PHE A 429 -23.43 6.24 -7.39
C PHE A 429 -23.83 4.79 -7.62
N ASP A 430 -24.29 4.48 -8.83
CA ASP A 430 -24.57 3.11 -9.25
C ASP A 430 -24.13 2.89 -10.70
N ASN A 431 -24.46 1.72 -11.26
CA ASN A 431 -24.10 1.38 -12.63
C ASN A 431 -24.92 2.17 -13.68
N ASP A 432 -26.06 2.73 -13.30
CA ASP A 432 -26.95 3.49 -14.17
C ASP A 432 -26.58 4.99 -14.18
N GLY A 433 -25.88 5.48 -13.15
CA GLY A 433 -25.22 6.77 -13.13
C GLY A 433 -25.01 7.38 -11.74
N ASN A 434 -24.74 8.68 -11.74
CA ASN A 434 -24.58 9.49 -10.53
C ASN A 434 -25.89 10.22 -10.24
N GLY A 435 -26.36 10.21 -9.00
CA GLY A 435 -27.61 10.88 -8.63
C GLY A 435 -27.62 11.43 -7.21
N ILE A 436 -28.75 12.04 -6.84
CA ILE A 436 -28.94 12.69 -5.54
C ILE A 436 -30.14 12.06 -4.83
N PHE A 437 -30.03 11.86 -3.53
CA PHE A 437 -31.16 11.51 -2.66
C PHE A 437 -31.21 12.44 -1.44
N GLU A 438 -32.38 12.55 -0.84
CA GLU A 438 -32.65 13.51 0.23
C GLU A 438 -32.96 12.82 1.56
N ARG A 439 -32.58 13.48 2.66
CA ARG A 439 -32.76 13.00 4.03
C ARG A 439 -33.12 14.16 4.96
N PRO A 440 -33.85 13.90 6.06
CA PRO A 440 -34.01 14.90 7.10
C PRO A 440 -32.68 15.06 7.85
N ILE A 441 -32.35 16.28 8.28
CA ILE A 441 -31.16 16.58 9.08
C ILE A 441 -31.53 17.55 10.20
N PRO A 442 -31.14 17.30 11.47
CA PRO A 442 -31.25 18.31 12.50
C PRO A 442 -30.15 19.36 12.33
N VAL A 443 -30.53 20.64 12.42
CA VAL A 443 -29.60 21.76 12.25
C VAL A 443 -29.77 22.80 13.34
N ARG A 444 -28.69 23.53 13.62
CA ARG A 444 -28.67 24.70 14.49
C ARG A 444 -28.19 25.92 13.73
N HIS A 445 -28.80 27.08 13.99
CA HIS A 445 -28.32 28.37 13.52
C HIS A 445 -27.13 28.83 14.36
N VAL A 446 -26.05 29.24 13.69
CA VAL A 446 -24.83 29.72 14.33
C VAL A 446 -24.35 30.99 13.63
N LYS A 447 -24.17 32.05 14.40
CA LYS A 447 -23.62 33.31 13.92
C LYS A 447 -22.09 33.29 13.95
N LEU A 448 -21.48 33.49 12.78
CA LEU A 448 -20.03 33.56 12.59
C LEU A 448 -19.49 34.97 12.90
N ALA A 449 -18.17 35.08 13.06
CA ALA A 449 -17.51 36.36 13.38
C ALA A 449 -17.62 37.40 12.24
N ASN A 450 -17.77 36.95 10.99
CA ASN A 450 -18.03 37.82 9.84
C ASN A 450 -19.47 38.36 9.78
N GLY A 451 -20.35 37.93 10.71
CA GLY A 451 -21.76 38.31 10.79
C GLY A 451 -22.72 37.41 10.03
N GLU A 452 -22.22 36.43 9.27
CA GLU A 452 -23.02 35.42 8.56
C GLU A 452 -23.74 34.51 9.57
N ASP A 453 -25.00 34.19 9.30
CA ASP A 453 -25.75 33.17 10.03
C ASP A 453 -25.79 31.90 9.18
N VAL A 454 -25.24 30.81 9.71
CA VAL A 454 -25.09 29.54 8.97
C VAL A 454 -25.81 28.41 9.68
N LEU A 455 -26.31 27.45 8.92
CA LEU A 455 -26.80 26.19 9.44
C LEU A 455 -25.63 25.24 9.69
N VAL A 456 -25.68 24.59 10.85
CA VAL A 456 -24.67 23.63 11.26
C VAL A 456 -25.29 22.34 11.75
N THR A 457 -24.56 21.25 11.60
CA THR A 457 -24.91 19.94 12.13
C THR A 457 -23.64 19.21 12.59
N THR A 458 -23.77 18.06 13.24
CA THR A 458 -22.62 17.23 13.60
C THR A 458 -22.30 16.20 12.51
N VAL A 459 -21.09 15.65 12.50
CA VAL A 459 -20.75 14.51 11.62
C VAL A 459 -21.61 13.29 11.94
N TYR A 460 -21.98 13.06 13.20
CA TYR A 460 -22.93 12.01 13.60
C TYR A 460 -24.32 12.20 12.99
N ASP A 461 -24.85 13.41 13.05
CA ASP A 461 -26.15 13.74 12.44
C ASP A 461 -26.10 13.54 10.93
N LEU A 462 -25.00 13.95 10.28
CA LEU A 462 -24.78 13.72 8.87
C LEU A 462 -24.75 12.22 8.55
N MET A 463 -24.02 11.43 9.32
CA MET A 463 -23.89 9.99 9.14
C MET A 463 -25.23 9.29 9.33
N THR A 464 -25.92 9.50 10.46
CA THR A 464 -27.23 8.88 10.72
C THR A 464 -28.28 9.24 9.66
N SER A 465 -28.27 10.49 9.19
CA SER A 465 -29.13 10.93 8.09
C SER A 465 -28.80 10.21 6.78
N GLN A 466 -27.52 10.17 6.39
CA GLN A 466 -27.07 9.49 5.17
C GLN A 466 -27.49 8.01 5.15
N TYR A 467 -27.26 7.32 6.27
CA TYR A 467 -27.58 5.91 6.44
C TYR A 467 -29.09 5.65 6.63
N GLY A 468 -29.95 6.68 6.60
CA GLY A 468 -31.40 6.52 6.67
C GLY A 468 -31.90 6.02 8.03
N VAL A 469 -31.16 6.28 9.11
CA VAL A 469 -31.53 5.91 10.48
C VAL A 469 -32.80 6.67 10.89
N LYS A 470 -33.72 6.00 11.57
CA LYS A 470 -35.01 6.56 11.97
C LYS A 470 -34.88 7.28 13.31
N ARG A 471 -34.99 8.61 13.31
CA ARG A 471 -34.76 9.50 14.47
C ARG A 471 -35.90 10.49 14.71
N PHE A 472 -36.54 10.96 13.64
CA PHE A 472 -37.51 12.07 13.68
C PHE A 472 -38.91 11.67 13.21
N ASN A 473 -39.13 10.39 12.86
CA ASN A 473 -40.37 9.89 12.26
C ASN A 473 -40.74 10.67 10.99
N HIS A 474 -39.74 10.98 10.18
CA HIS A 474 -39.88 11.75 8.96
C HIS A 474 -40.06 10.82 7.75
N ALA A 475 -40.80 11.25 6.73
CA ALA A 475 -41.15 10.40 5.58
C ALA A 475 -39.94 9.96 4.72
N LEU A 476 -38.80 10.66 4.86
CA LEU A 476 -37.55 10.38 4.14
C LEU A 476 -36.57 9.47 4.91
N GLU A 477 -36.91 9.05 6.13
CA GLU A 477 -36.15 8.03 6.88
C GLU A 477 -36.51 6.62 6.40
N ALA A 478 -35.65 5.63 6.68
CA ALA A 478 -36.00 4.24 6.39
C ALA A 478 -37.22 3.79 7.21
N LYS A 479 -38.11 3.01 6.59
CA LYS A 479 -39.27 2.43 7.28
C LYS A 479 -38.89 1.27 8.22
N GLY A 480 -37.75 0.64 7.96
CA GLY A 480 -37.22 -0.51 8.67
C GLY A 480 -36.13 -1.20 7.86
N PHE A 481 -35.62 -2.32 8.35
CA PHE A 481 -34.56 -3.07 7.68
C PHE A 481 -35.01 -3.78 6.39
N ASP A 482 -36.31 -3.97 6.23
CA ASP A 482 -36.99 -4.54 5.06
C ASP A 482 -37.32 -3.49 3.99
N ASP A 483 -37.01 -2.21 4.22
CA ASP A 483 -37.26 -1.13 3.28
C ASP A 483 -36.29 -1.19 2.09
N THR A 484 -36.79 -1.66 0.95
CA THR A 484 -35.99 -1.86 -0.26
C THR A 484 -35.68 -0.59 -1.05
N GLU A 485 -36.31 0.53 -0.69
CA GLU A 485 -36.23 1.79 -1.43
C GLU A 485 -35.34 2.81 -0.71
N SER A 486 -35.13 2.64 0.59
CA SER A 486 -34.18 3.46 1.33
C SER A 486 -32.75 2.93 1.14
N PHE A 487 -31.85 3.78 0.64
CA PHE A 487 -30.43 3.44 0.50
C PHE A 487 -29.84 2.96 1.83
N TYR A 488 -28.91 2.00 1.73
CA TYR A 488 -28.13 1.44 2.83
C TYR A 488 -28.89 0.60 3.85
N THR A 489 -30.15 0.23 3.61
CA THR A 489 -30.83 -0.78 4.45
C THR A 489 -30.35 -2.20 4.11
N PRO A 490 -30.54 -3.18 5.02
CA PRO A 490 -30.33 -4.60 4.73
C PRO A 490 -31.06 -5.11 3.48
N ALA A 491 -32.30 -4.66 3.22
CA ALA A 491 -33.07 -5.04 2.04
C ALA A 491 -32.61 -4.34 0.75
N TRP A 492 -32.13 -3.10 0.84
CA TRP A 492 -31.50 -2.43 -0.29
C TRP A 492 -30.22 -3.15 -0.73
N GLN A 493 -29.32 -3.49 0.21
CA GLN A 493 -28.04 -4.09 -0.17
C GLN A 493 -28.22 -5.47 -0.80
N GLU A 494 -29.28 -6.22 -0.45
CA GLU A 494 -29.52 -7.56 -1.02
C GLU A 494 -29.69 -7.49 -2.54
N LYS A 495 -30.31 -6.42 -3.06
CA LYS A 495 -30.43 -6.17 -4.51
C LYS A 495 -29.07 -5.91 -5.16
N VAL A 496 -28.14 -5.29 -4.44
CA VAL A 496 -26.82 -4.87 -4.93
C VAL A 496 -25.81 -6.02 -4.84
N THR A 497 -25.75 -6.69 -3.71
CA THR A 497 -24.71 -7.67 -3.36
C THR A 497 -25.13 -9.11 -3.58
N GLY A 498 -26.44 -9.40 -3.57
CA GLY A 498 -26.98 -10.77 -3.54
C GLY A 498 -26.93 -11.46 -2.17
N VAL A 499 -26.38 -10.82 -1.13
CA VAL A 499 -26.36 -11.36 0.24
C VAL A 499 -27.69 -11.08 0.92
N LYS A 500 -28.30 -12.09 1.54
CA LYS A 500 -29.61 -11.97 2.18
C LYS A 500 -29.62 -10.95 3.32
N ALA A 501 -30.64 -10.09 3.34
CA ALA A 501 -30.86 -9.05 4.34
C ALA A 501 -30.84 -9.62 5.77
N ASN A 502 -31.51 -10.75 6.00
CA ASN A 502 -31.56 -11.37 7.33
C ASN A 502 -30.19 -11.83 7.84
N VAL A 503 -29.32 -12.33 6.96
CA VAL A 503 -27.98 -12.79 7.32
C VAL A 503 -27.08 -11.59 7.65
N ILE A 504 -27.13 -10.52 6.86
CA ILE A 504 -26.31 -9.34 7.14
C ILE A 504 -26.76 -8.63 8.42
N THR A 505 -28.07 -8.54 8.67
CA THR A 505 -28.59 -8.01 9.94
C THR A 505 -28.12 -8.85 11.12
N GLN A 506 -28.17 -10.19 11.01
CA GLN A 506 -27.64 -11.07 12.06
C GLN A 506 -26.15 -10.81 12.32
N VAL A 507 -25.32 -10.80 11.27
CA VAL A 507 -23.87 -10.61 11.42
C VAL A 507 -23.54 -9.23 12.00
N ALA A 508 -24.26 -8.17 11.61
CA ALA A 508 -24.09 -6.83 12.17
C ALA A 508 -24.39 -6.80 13.68
N ARG A 509 -25.51 -7.40 14.09
CA ARG A 509 -25.89 -7.52 15.52
C ARG A 509 -24.89 -8.31 16.32
N GLU A 510 -24.48 -9.47 15.83
CA GLU A 510 -23.50 -10.32 16.52
C GLU A 510 -22.15 -9.60 16.66
N PHE A 511 -21.69 -8.92 15.61
CA PHE A 511 -20.42 -8.18 15.62
C PHE A 511 -20.43 -7.05 16.67
N ALA A 512 -21.50 -6.26 16.71
CA ALA A 512 -21.67 -5.15 17.66
C ALA A 512 -21.88 -5.65 19.09
N GLN A 513 -22.78 -6.62 19.30
CA GLN A 513 -23.03 -7.18 20.63
C GLN A 513 -21.77 -7.83 21.21
N ASN A 514 -21.00 -8.56 20.39
CA ASN A 514 -19.72 -9.12 20.83
C ASN A 514 -18.76 -8.02 21.29
N ALA A 515 -18.70 -6.89 20.58
CA ALA A 515 -17.86 -5.78 20.98
C ALA A 515 -18.28 -5.23 22.35
N ILE A 516 -19.58 -5.08 22.63
CA ILE A 516 -20.10 -4.66 23.93
C ILE A 516 -19.69 -5.67 25.02
N ASP A 517 -19.98 -6.95 24.79
CA ASP A 517 -19.78 -8.02 25.77
C ASP A 517 -18.29 -8.20 26.15
N THR A 518 -17.39 -7.74 25.29
CA THR A 518 -15.95 -8.01 25.40
C THR A 518 -15.08 -6.77 25.53
N GLY A 519 -15.67 -5.57 25.52
CA GLY A 519 -14.95 -4.30 25.57
C GLY A 519 -14.19 -3.96 24.29
N GLY A 520 -14.71 -4.35 23.12
CA GLY A 520 -14.18 -3.99 21.80
C GLY A 520 -13.48 -5.13 21.03
N ARG A 521 -13.60 -6.40 21.44
CA ARG A 521 -12.82 -7.51 20.86
C ARG A 521 -13.47 -8.15 19.61
N SER A 522 -13.95 -7.30 18.71
CA SER A 522 -14.41 -7.65 17.35
C SER A 522 -13.44 -7.09 16.30
N MET A 523 -12.92 -7.96 15.43
CA MET A 523 -11.84 -7.63 14.48
C MET A 523 -12.25 -7.93 13.03
N ILE A 524 -11.73 -7.14 12.10
CA ILE A 524 -11.89 -7.37 10.66
C ILE A 524 -10.52 -7.53 10.00
N ILE A 525 -10.23 -8.73 9.49
CA ILE A 525 -9.02 -9.04 8.72
C ILE A 525 -9.29 -8.71 7.24
N MET A 526 -8.60 -7.70 6.72
CA MET A 526 -8.80 -7.13 5.38
C MET A 526 -7.61 -7.41 4.44
N GLY A 527 -7.84 -7.35 3.13
CA GLY A 527 -6.78 -7.59 2.16
C GLY A 527 -7.10 -7.15 0.73
N ALA A 528 -6.24 -7.55 -0.21
CA ALA A 528 -6.28 -7.12 -1.60
C ALA A 528 -7.61 -7.40 -2.34
N GLY A 529 -8.40 -8.39 -1.89
CA GLY A 529 -9.70 -8.68 -2.51
C GLY A 529 -10.68 -7.51 -2.49
N ILE A 530 -10.48 -6.56 -1.57
CA ILE A 530 -11.22 -5.31 -1.48
C ILE A 530 -10.35 -4.06 -1.70
N ASN A 531 -9.02 -4.14 -1.53
CA ASN A 531 -8.13 -2.98 -1.73
C ASN A 531 -7.72 -2.74 -3.19
N HIS A 532 -7.78 -3.77 -4.04
CA HIS A 532 -7.33 -3.68 -5.44
C HIS A 532 -8.47 -3.25 -6.39
N TRP A 533 -9.57 -2.73 -5.85
CA TRP A 533 -10.63 -2.07 -6.62
C TRP A 533 -10.34 -0.58 -6.79
N PHE A 534 -10.86 0.03 -7.85
CA PHE A 534 -10.70 1.46 -8.09
C PHE A 534 -11.23 2.31 -6.93
N ASN A 535 -12.40 1.93 -6.40
CA ASN A 535 -13.06 2.60 -5.27
C ASN A 535 -12.65 1.99 -3.90
N SER A 536 -11.42 1.50 -3.77
CA SER A 536 -10.96 0.81 -2.55
C SER A 536 -11.08 1.65 -1.29
N ASP A 537 -10.90 2.96 -1.39
CA ASP A 537 -11.03 3.88 -0.28
C ASP A 537 -12.47 3.91 0.28
N THR A 538 -13.48 3.98 -0.58
CA THR A 538 -14.89 3.94 -0.17
C THR A 538 -15.25 2.58 0.46
N ILE A 539 -14.81 1.48 -0.15
CA ILE A 539 -15.02 0.13 0.40
C ILE A 539 -14.39 0.00 1.78
N TYR A 540 -13.13 0.42 1.93
CA TYR A 540 -12.42 0.37 3.20
C TYR A 540 -13.12 1.25 4.24
N ARG A 541 -13.45 2.51 3.92
CA ARG A 541 -14.14 3.42 4.86
C ARG A 541 -15.46 2.84 5.35
N SER A 542 -16.27 2.24 4.46
CA SER A 542 -17.52 1.59 4.85
C SER A 542 -17.31 0.45 5.85
N ILE A 543 -16.25 -0.35 5.66
CA ILE A 543 -15.89 -1.45 6.58
C ILE A 543 -15.29 -0.91 7.89
N LEU A 544 -14.43 0.10 7.80
CA LEU A 544 -13.75 0.72 8.96
C LEU A 544 -14.73 1.42 9.90
N ASN A 545 -15.84 1.96 9.37
CA ASN A 545 -16.93 2.46 10.21
C ASN A 545 -17.41 1.42 11.22
N LEU A 546 -17.42 0.13 10.87
CA LEU A 546 -17.89 -0.92 11.78
C LEU A 546 -17.02 -1.04 13.03
N VAL A 547 -15.69 -1.01 12.87
CA VAL A 547 -14.76 -1.11 14.01
C VAL A 547 -14.67 0.19 14.82
N ILE A 548 -14.92 1.34 14.19
CA ILE A 548 -14.97 2.64 14.88
C ILE A 548 -16.27 2.76 15.69
N LEU A 549 -17.42 2.48 15.08
CA LEU A 549 -18.72 2.56 15.74
C LEU A 549 -18.87 1.53 16.87
N CYS A 550 -18.22 0.37 16.76
CA CYS A 550 -18.26 -0.64 17.81
C CYS A 550 -17.14 -0.47 18.87
N GLY A 551 -16.36 0.61 18.80
CA GLY A 551 -15.28 0.89 19.77
C GLY A 551 -14.18 -0.18 19.80
N CYS A 552 -13.90 -0.80 18.66
CA CYS A 552 -12.93 -1.90 18.56
C CYS A 552 -11.51 -1.42 18.22
N GLN A 553 -11.38 -0.27 17.54
CA GLN A 553 -10.07 0.21 17.10
C GLN A 553 -9.22 0.66 18.28
N GLY A 554 -8.00 0.10 18.41
CA GLY A 554 -7.08 0.36 19.53
C GLY A 554 -7.22 -0.60 20.71
N VAL A 555 -8.04 -1.65 20.60
CA VAL A 555 -8.23 -2.69 21.62
C VAL A 555 -7.58 -4.00 21.16
N ASN A 556 -6.83 -4.68 22.04
CA ASN A 556 -6.29 -6.02 21.76
C ASN A 556 -7.41 -7.01 21.43
N GLY A 557 -7.31 -7.68 20.29
CA GLY A 557 -8.36 -8.56 19.75
C GLY A 557 -9.47 -7.82 19.01
N GLY A 558 -9.34 -6.52 18.80
CA GLY A 558 -10.30 -5.66 18.12
C GLY A 558 -9.67 -4.86 16.99
N GLY A 559 -10.52 -4.29 16.14
CA GLY A 559 -10.12 -3.27 15.17
C GLY A 559 -9.84 -3.79 13.77
N TRP A 560 -9.18 -2.94 13.00
CA TRP A 560 -8.85 -3.19 11.60
C TRP A 560 -7.50 -3.88 11.45
N ALA A 561 -7.48 -4.98 10.69
CA ALA A 561 -6.31 -5.80 10.48
C ALA A 561 -6.06 -6.00 8.98
N HIS A 562 -5.49 -4.98 8.31
CA HIS A 562 -5.13 -5.03 6.89
C HIS A 562 -3.80 -5.71 6.64
N TYR A 563 -3.82 -6.73 5.78
CA TYR A 563 -2.61 -7.42 5.38
C TYR A 563 -2.52 -7.58 3.86
N VAL A 564 -1.41 -7.12 3.31
CA VAL A 564 -1.11 -7.07 1.87
C VAL A 564 0.34 -7.53 1.65
N GLY A 565 1.24 -6.63 1.21
CA GLY A 565 2.68 -6.80 1.25
C GLY A 565 3.29 -6.52 2.64
N GLN A 566 4.56 -6.88 2.79
CA GLN A 566 5.38 -6.80 4.00
C GLN A 566 5.91 -5.38 4.22
N GLU A 567 5.03 -4.41 4.40
CA GLU A 567 5.40 -2.98 4.40
C GLU A 567 6.19 -2.57 5.67
N LYS A 568 5.82 -3.12 6.84
CA LYS A 568 6.28 -2.60 8.14
C LYS A 568 7.74 -2.91 8.44
N CYS A 569 8.61 -2.03 7.96
CA CYS A 569 10.03 -1.99 8.30
C CYS A 569 10.21 -1.44 9.71
N ARG A 570 10.07 -2.30 10.73
CA ARG A 570 10.11 -1.91 12.15
C ARG A 570 11.20 -0.87 12.54
N PRO A 571 12.49 -1.01 12.17
CA PRO A 571 13.51 0.00 12.46
C PRO A 571 13.58 1.12 11.39
N ILE A 572 12.44 1.72 11.03
CA ILE A 572 12.32 2.61 9.85
C ILE A 572 13.23 3.83 9.90
N GLU A 573 13.39 4.48 11.06
CA GLU A 573 14.17 5.72 11.18
C GLU A 573 15.65 5.48 10.89
N GLY A 574 16.25 4.49 11.59
CA GLY A 574 17.64 4.09 11.39
C GLY A 574 17.90 3.57 9.98
N TRP A 575 16.98 2.75 9.46
CA TRP A 575 17.08 2.24 8.10
C TRP A 575 16.99 3.37 7.05
N SER A 576 16.03 4.29 7.17
CA SER A 576 15.79 5.34 6.17
C SER A 576 16.95 6.33 6.07
N THR A 577 17.65 6.55 7.20
CA THR A 577 18.86 7.36 7.25
C THR A 577 19.93 6.79 6.33
N ILE A 578 20.17 5.47 6.39
CA ILE A 578 21.15 4.78 5.55
C ILE A 578 20.64 4.67 4.10
N ALA A 579 19.40 4.21 3.92
CA ALA A 579 18.84 3.86 2.62
C ALA A 579 18.73 5.06 1.68
N PHE A 580 18.45 6.25 2.22
CA PHE A 580 18.29 7.47 1.43
C PHE A 580 19.44 8.46 1.59
N ALA A 581 20.58 7.99 2.12
CA ALA A 581 21.79 8.78 2.32
C ALA A 581 21.60 10.07 3.14
N LYS A 582 20.63 10.09 4.07
CA LYS A 582 20.35 11.27 4.92
C LYS A 582 21.51 11.61 5.86
N ASP A 583 22.41 10.66 6.08
CA ASP A 583 23.67 10.84 6.80
C ASP A 583 24.74 11.62 5.99
N TRP A 584 24.53 11.84 4.68
CA TRP A 584 25.42 12.62 3.82
C TRP A 584 24.75 13.87 3.23
N GLN A 585 23.51 13.73 2.75
CA GLN A 585 22.80 14.79 2.04
C GLN A 585 21.29 14.64 2.20
N GLY A 586 20.55 15.72 1.96
CA GLY A 586 19.09 15.67 1.93
C GLY A 586 18.47 16.93 1.33
N PRO A 587 17.19 16.88 0.94
CA PRO A 587 16.31 15.70 0.93
C PRO A 587 16.58 14.73 -0.24
N PRO A 588 16.28 13.42 -0.12
CA PRO A 588 16.29 12.49 -1.26
C PRO A 588 15.12 12.78 -2.23
N ARG A 589 15.24 12.35 -3.48
CA ARG A 589 14.13 12.40 -4.45
C ARG A 589 13.30 11.12 -4.36
N LEU A 590 12.18 11.19 -3.65
CA LEU A 590 11.20 10.10 -3.55
C LEU A 590 10.04 10.39 -4.51
N GLN A 591 9.68 9.43 -5.35
CA GLN A 591 8.67 9.58 -6.39
C GLN A 591 7.55 8.57 -6.21
N ASN A 592 6.29 9.01 -6.32
CA ASN A 592 5.17 8.09 -6.30
C ASN A 592 5.10 7.29 -7.64
N GLY A 593 5.18 5.96 -7.53
CA GLY A 593 5.42 5.05 -8.64
C GLY A 593 4.27 5.01 -9.63
N THR A 594 3.01 5.12 -9.15
CA THR A 594 1.82 5.12 -10.01
C THR A 594 1.87 6.25 -11.03
N SER A 595 2.07 7.49 -10.60
CA SER A 595 2.18 8.64 -11.50
C SER A 595 3.40 8.51 -12.40
N TRP A 596 4.54 8.08 -11.87
CA TRP A 596 5.76 7.94 -12.67
C TRP A 596 5.57 6.95 -13.82
N PHE A 597 5.03 5.75 -13.56
CA PHE A 597 4.79 4.78 -14.62
C PHE A 597 3.69 5.23 -15.58
N TYR A 598 2.66 5.90 -15.09
CA TYR A 598 1.58 6.46 -15.93
C TYR A 598 2.15 7.40 -17.02
N PHE A 599 3.07 8.30 -16.66
CA PHE A 599 3.73 9.21 -17.62
C PHE A 599 4.91 8.58 -18.39
N ALA A 600 5.73 7.75 -17.73
CA ALA A 600 6.88 7.10 -18.36
C ALA A 600 6.48 6.07 -19.42
N THR A 601 5.25 5.54 -19.34
CA THR A 601 4.71 4.56 -20.29
C THR A 601 3.61 5.13 -21.20
N ASP A 602 3.37 6.45 -21.16
CA ASP A 602 2.32 7.14 -21.94
C ASP A 602 0.90 6.54 -21.77
N GLN A 603 0.62 5.82 -20.68
CA GLN A 603 -0.71 5.26 -20.41
C GLN A 603 -1.79 6.34 -20.35
N TRP A 604 -1.42 7.55 -19.92
CA TRP A 604 -2.29 8.72 -19.91
C TRP A 604 -2.87 9.12 -21.26
N LYS A 605 -2.22 8.73 -22.37
CA LYS A 605 -2.75 9.01 -23.71
C LYS A 605 -3.92 8.10 -24.09
N TYR A 606 -4.20 7.06 -23.32
CA TYR A 606 -5.17 6.01 -23.63
C TYR A 606 -6.33 5.98 -22.65
N GLU A 607 -6.49 7.03 -21.85
CA GLU A 607 -7.60 7.17 -20.92
C GLU A 607 -8.94 7.14 -21.67
N GLU A 608 -9.89 6.33 -21.19
CA GLU A 608 -11.20 6.15 -21.83
C GLU A 608 -12.34 6.93 -21.14
N SER A 609 -12.05 7.51 -19.97
CA SER A 609 -13.03 8.25 -19.17
C SER A 609 -12.45 9.51 -18.54
N GLY A 610 -13.21 10.59 -18.62
CA GLY A 610 -12.93 11.83 -17.91
C GLY A 610 -13.27 11.75 -16.41
N VAL A 611 -12.84 12.79 -15.70
CA VAL A 611 -13.11 12.98 -14.26
C VAL A 611 -14.60 13.26 -13.99
N ASP A 612 -15.35 13.69 -15.00
CA ASP A 612 -16.79 13.94 -14.92
C ASP A 612 -17.60 12.72 -14.43
N ARG A 613 -17.19 11.51 -14.83
CA ARG A 613 -17.83 10.27 -14.36
C ARG A 613 -17.62 10.00 -12.87
N LEU A 614 -16.55 10.55 -12.28
CA LEU A 614 -16.20 10.38 -10.87
C LEU A 614 -16.73 11.52 -9.99
N ALA A 615 -17.18 12.63 -10.60
CA ALA A 615 -17.59 13.81 -9.88
C ALA A 615 -18.92 13.56 -9.13
N SER A 616 -18.99 14.09 -7.91
CA SER A 616 -20.27 14.16 -7.18
C SER A 616 -21.27 14.99 -7.99
N PRO A 617 -22.54 14.56 -8.11
CA PRO A 617 -23.60 15.37 -8.73
C PRO A 617 -23.92 16.64 -7.95
N LEU A 618 -23.40 16.77 -6.71
CA LEU A 618 -23.49 17.99 -5.89
C LEU A 618 -22.30 18.94 -6.08
N ALA A 619 -21.32 18.60 -6.91
CA ALA A 619 -20.16 19.45 -7.16
C ALA A 619 -20.52 20.62 -8.10
N ASP A 620 -20.12 21.84 -7.73
CA ASP A 620 -20.46 23.05 -8.49
C ASP A 620 -19.78 23.11 -9.87
N SER A 621 -18.55 22.60 -9.98
CA SER A 621 -17.83 22.51 -11.26
C SER A 621 -16.65 21.54 -11.19
N ILE A 622 -16.38 20.89 -12.33
CA ILE A 622 -15.16 20.12 -12.56
C ILE A 622 -14.14 21.06 -13.21
N LYS A 623 -12.96 21.19 -12.60
CA LYS A 623 -11.94 22.15 -13.06
C LYS A 623 -11.11 21.62 -14.23
N LEU A 624 -10.84 20.32 -14.25
CA LEU A 624 -10.01 19.66 -15.26
C LEU A 624 -10.69 18.35 -15.65
N GLN A 625 -10.76 18.04 -16.94
CA GLN A 625 -11.47 16.85 -17.42
C GLN A 625 -10.58 15.60 -17.43
N HIS A 626 -9.28 15.76 -17.68
CA HIS A 626 -8.37 14.62 -17.80
C HIS A 626 -7.67 14.33 -16.46
N PRO A 627 -7.61 13.06 -15.98
CA PRO A 627 -6.94 12.72 -14.71
C PRO A 627 -5.45 13.12 -14.66
N ALA A 628 -4.78 13.10 -15.81
CA ALA A 628 -3.38 13.53 -15.91
C ALA A 628 -3.18 15.02 -15.58
N ASP A 629 -4.15 15.89 -15.89
CA ASP A 629 -4.06 17.32 -15.59
C ASP A 629 -4.06 17.58 -14.08
N TYR A 630 -4.84 16.80 -13.32
CA TYR A 630 -4.79 16.85 -11.86
C TYR A 630 -3.43 16.43 -11.30
N ASN A 631 -2.71 15.52 -11.97
CA ASN A 631 -1.35 15.18 -11.59
C ASN A 631 -0.36 16.33 -11.84
N VAL A 632 -0.48 17.03 -12.98
CA VAL A 632 0.31 18.24 -13.25
C VAL A 632 0.01 19.33 -12.23
N LEU A 633 -1.27 19.55 -11.93
CA LEU A 633 -1.70 20.50 -10.89
C LEU A 633 -1.12 20.13 -9.53
N ALA A 634 -1.18 18.85 -9.14
CA ALA A 634 -0.65 18.36 -7.88
C ALA A 634 0.87 18.54 -7.79
N ALA A 635 1.60 18.29 -8.88
CA ALA A 635 3.05 18.51 -8.95
C ALA A 635 3.40 20.01 -8.75
N ARG A 636 2.70 20.92 -9.45
CA ARG A 636 2.95 22.38 -9.35
C ARG A 636 2.64 22.95 -7.97
N ASN A 637 1.62 22.41 -7.28
CA ASN A 637 1.25 22.85 -5.93
C ASN A 637 2.03 22.14 -4.81
N GLY A 638 2.95 21.22 -5.14
CA GLY A 638 3.72 20.47 -4.16
C GLY A 638 2.91 19.44 -3.37
N TRP A 639 1.77 18.98 -3.91
CA TRP A 639 0.95 17.93 -3.30
C TRP A 639 1.51 16.53 -3.56
N LEU A 640 2.13 16.34 -4.73
CA LEU A 640 2.81 15.12 -5.13
C LEU A 640 4.24 15.43 -5.60
N PRO A 641 5.22 14.53 -5.37
CA PRO A 641 6.52 14.64 -6.02
C PRO A 641 6.37 14.41 -7.54
N SER A 642 7.21 15.09 -8.32
CA SER A 642 7.28 14.89 -9.76
C SER A 642 8.73 14.93 -10.22
N TYR A 643 9.19 13.80 -10.73
CA TYR A 643 10.52 13.61 -11.28
C TYR A 643 10.42 12.86 -12.63
N PRO A 644 11.23 13.22 -13.65
CA PRO A 644 11.96 14.47 -13.80
C PRO A 644 11.23 15.75 -13.38
N GLN A 645 11.90 16.65 -12.66
CA GLN A 645 11.21 17.78 -12.03
C GLN A 645 10.96 18.90 -13.02
N PHE A 646 12.01 19.31 -13.72
CA PHE A 646 11.98 20.41 -14.66
C PHE A 646 12.42 19.96 -16.05
N ASP A 647 12.06 20.72 -17.08
CA ASP A 647 12.50 20.49 -18.46
C ASP A 647 13.96 20.92 -18.74
N ARG A 648 14.76 20.94 -17.67
CA ARG A 648 16.14 21.40 -17.61
C ARG A 648 16.90 20.64 -16.51
N ASN A 649 18.21 20.49 -16.71
CA ASN A 649 19.10 19.94 -15.68
C ASN A 649 19.20 20.89 -14.47
N SER A 650 18.76 20.42 -13.30
CA SER A 650 18.73 21.22 -12.07
C SER A 650 20.11 21.69 -11.59
N LEU A 651 21.19 21.02 -12.01
CA LEU A 651 22.55 21.39 -11.61
C LEU A 651 23.03 22.69 -12.27
N LEU A 652 22.43 23.08 -13.40
CA LEU A 652 22.83 24.27 -14.15
C LEU A 652 22.60 25.56 -13.37
N TRP A 653 21.59 25.63 -12.50
CA TRP A 653 21.41 26.81 -11.65
C TRP A 653 22.60 27.04 -10.72
N GLY A 654 23.21 25.97 -10.20
CA GLY A 654 24.42 26.06 -9.39
C GLY A 654 25.64 26.47 -10.19
N GLU A 655 25.80 25.92 -11.40
CA GLU A 655 26.90 26.30 -12.30
C GLU A 655 26.81 27.76 -12.73
N GLU A 656 25.63 28.22 -13.14
CA GLU A 656 25.41 29.60 -13.58
C GLU A 656 25.52 30.60 -12.43
N ALA A 657 25.06 30.24 -11.23
CA ALA A 657 25.27 31.06 -10.04
C ALA A 657 26.78 31.21 -9.72
N ARG A 658 27.55 30.12 -9.87
CA ARG A 658 29.01 30.17 -9.73
C ARG A 658 29.66 31.05 -10.80
N ASP A 659 29.23 30.95 -12.05
CA ASP A 659 29.77 31.74 -13.15
C ASP A 659 29.48 33.25 -13.01
N ARG A 660 28.36 33.61 -12.35
CA ARG A 660 28.04 35.00 -11.97
C ARG A 660 28.74 35.48 -10.69
N GLY A 661 29.41 34.60 -9.94
CA GLY A 661 30.02 34.92 -8.64
C GLY A 661 29.05 34.96 -7.46
N GLU A 662 27.84 34.41 -7.61
CA GLU A 662 26.74 34.43 -6.62
C GLU A 662 26.41 33.01 -6.12
N PHE A 663 27.42 32.20 -5.77
CA PHE A 663 27.23 30.79 -5.39
C PHE A 663 26.70 30.62 -3.95
N THR A 664 25.45 31.02 -3.71
CA THR A 664 24.72 30.78 -2.46
C THR A 664 23.38 30.09 -2.72
N ASN A 665 22.84 29.39 -1.72
CA ASN A 665 21.55 28.71 -1.83
C ASN A 665 20.41 29.70 -2.12
N GLU A 666 20.45 30.89 -1.54
CA GLU A 666 19.45 31.94 -1.72
C GLU A 666 19.42 32.45 -3.17
N ALA A 667 20.60 32.68 -3.77
CA ALA A 667 20.70 33.14 -5.16
C ALA A 667 20.23 32.07 -6.16
N ILE A 668 20.64 30.81 -5.95
CA ILE A 668 20.19 29.67 -6.74
C ILE A 668 18.67 29.51 -6.66
N LEU A 669 18.10 29.53 -5.44
CA LEU A 669 16.66 29.38 -5.22
C LEU A 669 15.87 30.53 -5.83
N LYS A 670 16.33 31.78 -5.65
CA LYS A 670 15.68 32.97 -6.22
C LYS A 670 15.60 32.87 -7.74
N GLN A 671 16.71 32.48 -8.40
CA GLN A 671 16.71 32.31 -9.85
C GLN A 671 15.80 31.16 -10.29
N ALA A 672 15.86 30.01 -9.63
CA ALA A 672 15.00 28.88 -9.96
C ALA A 672 13.49 29.22 -9.84
N ILE A 673 13.11 29.95 -8.78
CA ILE A 673 11.73 30.43 -8.61
C ILE A 673 11.34 31.40 -9.73
N GLU A 674 12.22 32.33 -10.09
CA GLU A 674 11.95 33.30 -11.17
C GLU A 674 11.81 32.61 -12.53
N ASP A 675 12.69 31.64 -12.84
CA ASP A 675 12.64 30.86 -14.08
C ASP A 675 11.32 30.09 -14.21
N VAL A 676 10.83 29.52 -13.10
CA VAL A 676 9.53 28.81 -13.07
C VAL A 676 8.36 29.79 -13.20
N LYS A 677 8.38 30.91 -12.48
CA LYS A 677 7.32 31.93 -12.54
C LYS A 677 7.20 32.56 -13.93
N THR A 678 8.33 32.86 -14.55
CA THR A 678 8.40 33.44 -15.90
C THR A 678 8.25 32.40 -17.01
N ARG A 679 8.13 31.11 -16.66
CA ARG A 679 8.06 29.96 -17.57
C ARG A 679 9.25 29.82 -18.51
N GLN A 680 10.41 30.36 -18.13
CA GLN A 680 11.70 30.03 -18.78
C GLN A 680 12.09 28.57 -18.52
N THR A 681 11.71 28.04 -17.37
CA THR A 681 11.77 26.61 -17.03
C THR A 681 10.36 26.13 -16.68
N LYS A 682 9.96 24.97 -17.19
CA LYS A 682 8.64 24.36 -16.92
C LYS A 682 8.80 23.07 -16.15
N PHE A 683 7.72 22.60 -15.51
CA PHE A 683 7.71 21.26 -14.93
C PHE A 683 7.80 20.23 -16.05
N ALA A 684 8.61 19.18 -15.88
CA ALA A 684 8.84 18.21 -16.95
C ALA A 684 7.56 17.44 -17.34
N VAL A 685 6.65 17.26 -16.37
CA VAL A 685 5.34 16.60 -16.55
C VAL A 685 4.39 17.39 -17.45
N GLU A 686 4.63 18.69 -17.69
CA GLU A 686 3.86 19.48 -18.67
C GLU A 686 4.19 19.06 -20.12
N ASN A 687 5.30 18.36 -20.35
CA ASN A 687 5.60 17.76 -21.66
C ASN A 687 6.44 16.48 -21.47
N PRO A 688 5.82 15.35 -21.09
CA PRO A 688 6.51 14.08 -20.88
C PRO A 688 6.93 13.40 -22.19
N GLY A 689 6.53 13.98 -23.33
CA GLY A 689 6.91 13.55 -24.67
C GLY A 689 8.29 14.05 -25.11
N LEU A 690 8.77 15.17 -24.56
CA LEU A 690 10.10 15.71 -24.88
C LEU A 690 11.21 14.77 -24.42
N ARG A 691 12.17 14.50 -25.33
CA ARG A 691 13.29 13.59 -25.06
C ARG A 691 14.10 13.95 -23.82
N LYS A 692 14.29 15.24 -23.52
CA LYS A 692 14.98 15.69 -22.30
C LYS A 692 14.18 15.42 -21.01
N ASN A 693 12.88 15.19 -21.10
CA ASN A 693 11.98 14.87 -19.98
C ASN A 693 11.77 13.36 -19.80
N HIS A 694 12.32 12.54 -20.68
CA HIS A 694 12.23 11.09 -20.55
C HIS A 694 13.12 10.57 -19.42
N PRO A 695 12.68 9.55 -18.67
CA PRO A 695 13.60 8.79 -17.84
C PRO A 695 14.67 8.11 -18.71
N LYS A 696 15.93 8.18 -18.29
CA LYS A 696 17.08 7.68 -19.07
C LYS A 696 17.55 6.34 -18.57
N THR A 697 17.61 6.17 -17.25
CA THR A 697 18.07 4.92 -16.62
C THR A 697 17.06 4.42 -15.63
N LEU A 698 16.87 3.11 -15.60
CA LEU A 698 16.08 2.43 -14.58
C LEU A 698 16.88 1.26 -14.04
N PHE A 699 17.19 1.32 -12.75
CA PHE A 699 17.70 0.18 -12.00
C PHE A 699 16.52 -0.58 -11.39
N VAL A 700 16.47 -1.89 -11.60
CA VAL A 700 15.45 -2.75 -11.00
C VAL A 700 16.11 -3.87 -10.21
N TRP A 701 15.88 -3.92 -8.91
CA TRP A 701 16.38 -5.01 -8.07
C TRP A 701 15.35 -5.43 -7.04
N ARG A 702 15.38 -6.71 -6.67
CA ARG A 702 14.39 -7.33 -5.76
C ARG A 702 12.94 -7.20 -6.28
N SER A 703 12.79 -7.04 -7.60
CA SER A 703 11.52 -6.85 -8.28
C SER A 703 11.55 -7.53 -9.64
N ASN A 704 10.44 -8.18 -9.99
CA ASN A 704 10.14 -8.62 -11.34
C ASN A 704 9.08 -7.69 -11.97
N LEU A 705 9.42 -6.40 -12.05
CA LEU A 705 8.53 -5.33 -12.53
C LEU A 705 7.71 -5.73 -13.77
N ILE A 706 8.38 -6.16 -14.84
CA ILE A 706 7.80 -6.34 -16.18
C ILE A 706 6.66 -7.37 -16.23
N SER A 707 6.72 -8.43 -15.44
CA SER A 707 5.72 -9.52 -15.50
C SER A 707 4.96 -9.74 -14.19
N SER A 708 5.17 -8.87 -13.20
CA SER A 708 4.50 -8.97 -11.91
C SER A 708 3.72 -7.70 -11.59
N SER A 709 4.40 -6.56 -11.49
CA SER A 709 3.77 -5.34 -10.99
C SER A 709 3.47 -4.28 -12.06
N ALA A 710 3.91 -4.48 -13.31
CA ALA A 710 3.68 -3.58 -14.44
C ALA A 710 2.21 -3.65 -14.93
N LYS A 711 1.33 -2.83 -14.33
CA LYS A 711 -0.01 -2.61 -14.88
C LYS A 711 0.11 -1.92 -16.24
N GLY A 712 -0.61 -2.44 -17.23
CA GLY A 712 -0.45 -1.99 -18.61
C GLY A 712 0.86 -2.44 -19.24
N GLN A 713 1.25 -3.72 -19.09
CA GLN A 713 2.53 -4.26 -19.56
C GLN A 713 2.87 -3.90 -21.01
N GLU A 714 1.90 -3.90 -21.93
CA GLU A 714 2.15 -3.57 -23.34
C GLU A 714 2.53 -2.09 -23.57
N TYR A 715 2.10 -1.18 -22.69
CA TYR A 715 2.55 0.21 -22.69
C TYR A 715 4.01 0.32 -22.23
N PHE A 716 4.45 -0.50 -21.25
CA PHE A 716 5.87 -0.63 -20.92
C PHE A 716 6.67 -1.11 -22.13
N MET A 717 6.18 -2.13 -22.84
CA MET A 717 6.86 -2.68 -24.02
C MET A 717 7.06 -1.63 -25.12
N LYS A 718 6.01 -0.86 -25.43
CA LYS A 718 6.01 0.17 -26.48
C LYS A 718 6.79 1.42 -26.05
N HIS A 719 6.31 2.11 -25.03
CA HIS A 719 6.73 3.47 -24.72
C HIS A 719 8.02 3.51 -23.89
N LEU A 720 8.16 2.64 -22.88
CA LEU A 720 9.36 2.66 -22.03
C LEU A 720 10.52 1.88 -22.67
N LEU A 721 10.26 0.64 -23.11
CA LEU A 721 11.32 -0.28 -23.56
C LEU A 721 11.66 -0.16 -25.05
N GLY A 722 10.71 0.23 -25.90
CA GLY A 722 10.92 0.34 -27.34
C GLY A 722 11.01 -1.02 -28.05
N THR A 723 10.27 -1.99 -27.53
CA THR A 723 10.20 -3.36 -28.05
C THR A 723 8.95 -3.55 -28.90
N LYS A 724 8.78 -4.76 -29.45
CA LYS A 724 7.49 -5.14 -30.03
C LYS A 724 6.47 -5.23 -28.90
N SER A 725 5.35 -4.54 -29.04
CA SER A 725 4.18 -4.68 -28.18
C SER A 725 3.01 -5.33 -28.95
N ALA A 726 2.06 -5.86 -28.20
CA ALA A 726 0.75 -6.30 -28.66
C ALA A 726 -0.34 -5.29 -28.24
N LEU A 727 0.02 -4.01 -28.09
CA LEU A 727 -0.92 -2.96 -27.75
C LEU A 727 -1.94 -2.78 -28.88
N MET A 728 -3.22 -2.98 -28.58
CA MET A 728 -4.33 -2.85 -29.53
C MET A 728 -5.06 -1.51 -29.41
N ALA A 729 -4.82 -0.77 -28.32
CA ALA A 729 -5.40 0.55 -28.11
C ALA A 729 -4.63 1.60 -28.93
N GLU A 730 -5.37 2.58 -29.43
CA GLU A 730 -4.83 3.79 -30.04
C GLU A 730 -4.95 4.96 -29.05
N PRO A 731 -4.05 5.95 -29.07
CA PRO A 731 -4.18 7.13 -28.24
C PRO A 731 -5.56 7.80 -28.39
N ASN A 732 -6.21 8.13 -27.27
CA ASN A 732 -7.47 8.85 -27.26
C ASN A 732 -7.22 10.32 -27.65
N VAL A 733 -7.41 10.64 -28.92
CA VAL A 733 -7.25 11.99 -29.45
C VAL A 733 -8.46 12.90 -29.20
N LYS A 734 -9.56 12.37 -28.66
CA LYS A 734 -10.78 13.13 -28.35
C LYS A 734 -10.68 13.80 -26.98
N ASP A 735 -10.19 13.06 -25.99
CA ASP A 735 -10.09 13.53 -24.61
C ASP A 735 -8.63 13.86 -24.27
N LYS A 736 -8.11 14.92 -24.89
CA LYS A 736 -6.73 15.37 -24.63
C LYS A 736 -6.65 16.17 -23.33
N PRO A 737 -5.57 16.01 -22.54
CA PRO A 737 -5.30 16.88 -21.40
C PRO A 737 -5.05 18.33 -21.84
N GLU A 738 -5.36 19.27 -20.94
CA GLU A 738 -5.18 20.71 -21.14
C GLU A 738 -3.87 21.24 -20.55
N GLU A 739 -3.31 20.55 -19.54
CA GLU A 739 -2.09 20.96 -18.83
C GLU A 739 -0.82 20.28 -19.38
N ILE A 740 -0.97 19.44 -20.42
CA ILE A 740 0.11 18.65 -21.01
C ILE A 740 0.20 18.91 -22.52
N GLU A 741 1.41 19.18 -23.00
CA GLU A 741 1.68 19.29 -24.42
C GLU A 741 1.59 17.92 -25.11
N TRP A 742 0.61 17.77 -25.99
CA TRP A 742 0.38 16.54 -26.73
C TRP A 742 1.38 16.37 -27.88
N SER A 743 2.32 15.42 -27.72
CA SER A 743 3.24 15.01 -28.79
C SER A 743 2.78 13.74 -29.52
N ASP A 744 3.36 13.50 -30.70
CA ASP A 744 3.31 12.19 -31.36
C ASP A 744 3.80 11.06 -30.43
N ASP A 745 3.48 9.83 -30.80
CA ASP A 745 3.79 8.63 -30.02
C ASP A 745 5.29 8.45 -29.81
N THR A 746 5.69 8.36 -28.55
CA THR A 746 7.10 8.14 -28.16
C THR A 746 7.36 6.66 -27.96
N VAL A 747 8.49 6.15 -28.45
CA VAL A 747 8.85 4.72 -28.36
C VAL A 747 10.25 4.57 -27.77
N GLY A 748 10.37 3.73 -26.74
CA GLY A 748 11.66 3.43 -26.12
C GLY A 748 12.32 4.60 -25.40
N LYS A 749 11.56 5.27 -24.51
CA LYS A 749 12.04 6.39 -23.67
C LYS A 749 13.31 6.03 -22.88
N LEU A 750 13.40 4.79 -22.39
CA LEU A 750 14.49 4.35 -21.53
C LEU A 750 15.76 4.01 -22.31
N ASP A 751 16.86 4.68 -21.99
CA ASP A 751 18.17 4.45 -22.60
C ASP A 751 18.86 3.21 -22.01
N LEU A 752 18.80 3.01 -20.69
CA LEU A 752 19.44 1.84 -20.06
C LEU A 752 18.54 1.21 -18.99
N LEU A 753 18.26 -0.09 -19.16
CA LEU A 753 17.63 -0.93 -18.13
C LEU A 753 18.67 -1.88 -17.51
N VAL A 754 18.92 -1.70 -16.22
CA VAL A 754 19.84 -2.55 -15.45
C VAL A 754 19.03 -3.32 -14.41
N SER A 755 19.16 -4.64 -14.39
CA SER A 755 18.51 -5.48 -13.36
C SER A 755 19.50 -6.27 -12.52
N LEU A 756 19.14 -6.47 -11.25
CA LEU A 756 19.86 -7.34 -10.33
C LEU A 756 18.89 -8.43 -9.84
N ASP A 757 19.18 -9.68 -10.19
CA ASP A 757 18.37 -10.84 -9.80
C ASP A 757 19.29 -12.06 -9.67
N PHE A 758 18.88 -13.04 -8.87
CA PHE A 758 19.54 -14.35 -8.80
C PHE A 758 18.96 -15.33 -9.82
N ARG A 759 17.77 -15.06 -10.38
CA ARG A 759 17.12 -15.89 -11.40
C ARG A 759 16.70 -15.08 -12.65
N MET A 760 16.77 -15.69 -13.82
CA MET A 760 16.39 -15.05 -15.09
C MET A 760 14.86 -14.94 -15.24
N THR A 761 14.25 -13.95 -14.59
CA THR A 761 12.82 -13.60 -14.75
C THR A 761 12.58 -12.74 -16.00
N ALA A 762 11.34 -12.25 -16.20
CA ALA A 762 11.05 -11.38 -17.34
C ALA A 762 11.83 -10.06 -17.27
N THR A 763 11.93 -9.40 -16.12
CA THR A 763 12.67 -8.14 -16.03
C THR A 763 14.14 -8.28 -16.48
N PRO A 764 14.95 -9.24 -15.97
CA PRO A 764 16.26 -9.56 -16.51
C PRO A 764 16.28 -9.90 -18.00
N LEU A 765 15.30 -10.67 -18.49
CA LEU A 765 15.21 -11.02 -19.91
C LEU A 765 15.02 -9.77 -20.81
N TYR A 766 14.31 -8.76 -20.33
CA TYR A 766 14.11 -7.49 -21.02
C TYR A 766 15.19 -6.44 -20.73
N SER A 767 16.08 -6.67 -19.77
CA SER A 767 17.14 -5.73 -19.41
C SER A 767 18.26 -5.68 -20.44
N ASP A 768 18.95 -4.53 -20.51
CA ASP A 768 20.16 -4.38 -21.31
C ASP A 768 21.35 -4.99 -20.59
N ILE A 769 21.43 -4.80 -19.27
CA ILE A 769 22.44 -5.38 -18.39
C ILE A 769 21.74 -6.14 -17.26
N VAL A 770 22.22 -7.35 -16.99
CA VAL A 770 21.78 -8.21 -15.89
C VAL A 770 22.98 -8.50 -15.00
N LEU A 771 22.85 -8.21 -13.71
CA LEU A 771 23.90 -8.42 -12.73
C LEU A 771 23.48 -9.57 -11.79
N PRO A 772 24.36 -10.57 -11.56
CA PRO A 772 24.04 -11.71 -10.70
C PRO A 772 23.98 -11.26 -9.24
N ALA A 773 22.81 -11.40 -8.62
CA ALA A 773 22.66 -11.18 -7.19
C ALA A 773 22.90 -12.49 -6.40
N ALA A 774 23.38 -12.35 -5.17
CA ALA A 774 23.39 -13.46 -4.20
C ALA A 774 21.95 -13.85 -3.86
N THR A 775 21.71 -15.14 -3.63
CA THR A 775 20.42 -15.61 -3.09
C THR A 775 20.26 -15.20 -1.62
N TRP A 776 19.11 -15.52 -1.03
CA TRP A 776 18.86 -15.27 0.38
C TRP A 776 19.73 -16.11 1.31
N TYR A 777 20.28 -17.22 0.82
CA TYR A 777 21.12 -18.13 1.60
C TYR A 777 22.62 -17.82 1.43
N GLU A 778 22.97 -16.71 0.79
CA GLU A 778 24.35 -16.37 0.41
C GLU A 778 24.76 -14.95 0.84
N LYS A 779 23.98 -14.30 1.72
CA LYS A 779 24.20 -12.89 2.12
C LYS A 779 23.83 -12.58 3.56
N HIS A 780 24.33 -11.45 4.06
CA HIS A 780 23.89 -10.83 5.30
C HIS A 780 22.89 -9.71 5.04
N ASP A 781 21.81 -9.70 5.81
CA ASP A 781 20.74 -8.71 5.75
C ASP A 781 19.81 -8.94 6.98
N ILE A 782 18.73 -8.18 7.11
CA ILE A 782 17.72 -8.32 8.17
C ILE A 782 16.30 -8.20 7.60
N SER A 783 15.35 -8.87 8.25
CA SER A 783 13.92 -8.81 7.92
C SER A 783 13.05 -8.55 9.14
N SER A 784 11.93 -7.86 8.91
CA SER A 784 10.82 -7.65 9.85
C SER A 784 9.49 -7.63 9.10
N THR A 785 8.38 -7.69 9.81
CA THR A 785 7.03 -7.67 9.23
C THR A 785 6.00 -7.16 10.23
N ASP A 786 4.85 -6.77 9.70
CA ASP A 786 3.56 -6.54 10.32
C ASP A 786 3.13 -7.70 11.23
N MET A 787 3.27 -8.95 10.76
CA MET A 787 2.64 -10.13 11.36
C MET A 787 3.18 -10.51 12.74
N HIS A 788 4.43 -10.15 13.07
CA HIS A 788 5.06 -10.51 14.35
C HIS A 788 6.13 -9.48 14.75
N PRO A 789 6.49 -9.36 16.05
CA PRO A 789 7.39 -8.33 16.55
C PRO A 789 8.88 -8.59 16.31
N PHE A 790 9.25 -9.77 15.81
CA PHE A 790 10.66 -10.18 15.70
C PHE A 790 11.41 -9.55 14.51
N ILE A 791 12.69 -9.27 14.72
CA ILE A 791 13.69 -8.97 13.68
C ILE A 791 14.70 -10.12 13.66
N HIS A 792 15.01 -10.65 12.48
CA HIS A 792 15.98 -11.75 12.35
C HIS A 792 16.79 -11.67 11.05
N PRO A 793 17.97 -12.32 11.01
CA PRO A 793 18.95 -12.07 9.97
C PRO A 793 18.81 -13.01 8.77
N PHE A 794 19.39 -12.56 7.66
CA PHE A 794 19.92 -13.41 6.61
C PHE A 794 21.37 -13.77 6.94
N ASN A 795 21.78 -15.01 6.71
CA ASN A 795 23.18 -15.41 6.79
C ASN A 795 23.56 -16.30 5.60
N PRO A 796 24.82 -16.19 5.11
CA PRO A 796 25.36 -17.09 4.10
C PRO A 796 25.54 -18.50 4.68
N ALA A 797 25.00 -19.49 3.98
CA ALA A 797 24.87 -20.87 4.42
C ALA A 797 26.16 -21.69 4.39
#